data_AF-A0A1I8FSX3-F1
#
_entry.id   AF-A0A1I8FSX3-F1
#
_cell.length_a   1.000
_cell.length_b   1.000
_cell.length_c   1.000
_cell.angle_alpha   90.00
_cell.angle_beta   90.00
_cell.angle_gamma   90.00
#
_symmetry.space_group_name_H-M   'P 1'
#
loop_
_entity.id
_entity.type
_entity.pdbx_description
1 polymer ?
#
loop_
_entity_poly.entity_id
_entity_poly.type
_entity_poly.pdbx_seq_one_letter_code
_entity_poly.pdbx_strand_id
1 'polypeptide(L)'
;VLIEKSLLGWKEVEYEVVRDAANNCITVCNMENFDPLGVHTGDSIVVAPSQTLSNEEYHMLRETALKVIRHFNIVGECNIQYALHPHSLEYCIIEINARLSRSSALASKATGYPLAFIAAKLSLGISLPEIKNATTKVTTACFEPSLDYITTKIPRWDLDRFHHTPKEIGSAMKSVGEIMAIGRTFEESLQKALRMTHPSVGGFESKLPMGKQYPDNFDLLEGLQVPSNARIHYICRALEQDLMTVDEIHRFTQIDRWFLHKLKRIVDYRKDLEQLGQANETTSEDWGLAKKLGFSDKQLGEVFRKPVSEVRAHRLSLGLTPYVKQIDTMAAEYPSYTNYLYCSYNAAEHDVAFTDKGIMVLGCGPYHIGSSVEFDWCSVSAIRCLNALGMKSIVVNYNPETVSTDFDECDRLYFEELSQERVLDIYQLESASNCIVSVGGQIPNTLALPLHKAGVRILGTHPTKIDDAEDRAKFSRILDEIGVGQAPWRALTSEKEALEFAEQVGYPCLVRPSYILSGSAMNVAYGPQELRGFLGQAAAVNAEHPVVLTKFIENSREVECDAVASNGQVVAHALCEHVENAGVHSGDATLVLPPHTINEDVKAQIRDVVKRIAERFSITGPFNTQFLVTPEQKVLVIETNLRASRSFPFVSKTLGTDFIATATKVMLGVEPDQKDLYTMENPREPVGFVGIKVRLHVQLAASEGGGSPATLRDEQHRRVACYGSNLYTAFLKALQSTGFSECRLRAPAFLLACRKNFRLDC
;
A
#
# COMPACT_ATOMS: atom_id res chain seq x y z
N VAL A 1 -7.89 24.96 21.18
CA VAL A 1 -8.89 24.02 20.63
C VAL A 1 -10.20 24.76 20.44
N LEU A 2 -10.94 24.44 19.38
CA LEU A 2 -12.32 24.88 19.19
C LEU A 2 -13.23 23.80 19.80
N ILE A 3 -14.32 24.19 20.47
CA ILE A 3 -15.30 23.26 21.04
C ILE A 3 -16.64 23.56 20.36
N GLU A 4 -17.22 22.54 19.72
CA GLU A 4 -18.42 22.69 18.90
C GLU A 4 -19.55 21.78 19.38
N LYS A 5 -20.78 22.09 18.95
CA LYS A 5 -21.94 21.22 19.16
C LYS A 5 -21.77 19.94 18.34
N SER A 6 -22.09 18.79 18.93
CA SER A 6 -22.10 17.52 18.20
C SER A 6 -23.14 17.54 17.07
N LEU A 7 -22.69 17.14 15.89
CA LEU A 7 -23.50 16.91 14.68
C LEU A 7 -23.40 15.44 14.24
N LEU A 8 -23.12 14.52 15.17
CA LEU A 8 -22.95 13.09 14.89
C LEU A 8 -24.16 12.53 14.11
N GLY A 9 -23.86 11.77 13.05
CA GLY A 9 -24.88 11.15 12.19
C GLY A 9 -25.37 12.02 11.03
N TRP A 10 -24.91 13.27 10.92
CA TRP A 10 -25.16 14.09 9.73
C TRP A 10 -24.35 13.57 8.54
N LYS A 11 -24.80 13.85 7.31
CA LYS A 11 -24.03 13.54 6.10
C LYS A 11 -22.78 14.41 6.07
N GLU A 12 -21.63 13.83 5.75
CA GLU A 12 -20.39 14.59 5.58
C GLU A 12 -20.04 14.67 4.09
N VAL A 13 -19.90 15.90 3.59
CA VAL A 13 -19.74 16.21 2.17
C VAL A 13 -18.53 17.12 1.98
N GLU A 14 -17.70 16.84 0.99
CA GLU A 14 -16.51 17.63 0.68
C GLU A 14 -16.57 18.19 -0.75
N TYR A 15 -16.00 19.37 -0.95
CA TYR A 15 -15.80 19.98 -2.27
C TYR A 15 -14.35 20.40 -2.46
N GLU A 16 -13.78 20.06 -3.61
CA GLU A 16 -12.50 20.60 -4.07
C GLU A 16 -12.79 21.83 -4.94
N VAL A 17 -12.27 22.98 -4.52
CA VAL A 17 -12.56 24.28 -5.14
C VAL A 17 -11.28 24.85 -5.71
N VAL A 18 -11.36 25.37 -6.93
CA VAL A 18 -10.25 26.08 -7.59
C VAL A 18 -10.68 27.50 -7.91
N ARG A 19 -9.82 28.46 -7.57
CA ARG A 19 -10.05 29.88 -7.84
C ARG A 19 -8.79 30.56 -8.37
N ASP A 20 -8.94 31.32 -9.46
CA ASP A 20 -7.84 32.10 -10.03
C ASP A 20 -7.87 33.59 -9.59
N ALA A 21 -6.82 34.33 -9.98
CA ALA A 21 -6.70 35.75 -9.68
C ALA A 21 -7.74 36.63 -10.43
N ALA A 22 -8.32 36.12 -11.52
CA ALA A 22 -9.41 36.77 -12.27
C ALA A 22 -10.80 36.49 -11.66
N ASN A 23 -10.85 35.80 -10.51
CA ASN A 23 -12.05 35.45 -9.77
C ASN A 23 -12.96 34.41 -10.47
N ASN A 24 -12.44 33.69 -11.47
CA ASN A 24 -13.05 32.46 -11.93
C ASN A 24 -12.94 31.44 -10.79
N CYS A 25 -14.04 30.77 -10.46
CA CYS A 25 -14.12 29.90 -9.30
C CYS A 25 -15.03 28.71 -9.65
N ILE A 26 -14.52 27.50 -9.51
CA ILE A 26 -15.16 26.24 -9.93
C ILE A 26 -15.05 25.19 -8.83
N THR A 27 -15.99 24.27 -8.78
CA THR A 27 -15.91 23.07 -7.93
C THR A 27 -15.52 21.85 -8.76
N VAL A 28 -14.27 21.40 -8.64
CA VAL A 28 -13.68 20.35 -9.48
C VAL A 28 -14.21 18.96 -9.13
N CYS A 29 -14.44 18.71 -7.85
CA CYS A 29 -14.98 17.43 -7.40
C CYS A 29 -15.85 17.66 -6.17
N ASN A 30 -16.90 16.85 -6.04
CA ASN A 30 -17.59 16.68 -4.79
C ASN A 30 -17.51 15.22 -4.33
N MET A 31 -17.50 15.03 -3.02
CA MET A 31 -17.33 13.73 -2.39
C MET A 31 -18.36 13.57 -1.28
N GLU A 32 -18.94 12.39 -1.19
CA GLU A 32 -19.87 12.02 -0.13
C GLU A 32 -19.26 10.92 0.71
N ASN A 33 -19.22 11.13 2.02
CA ASN A 33 -18.71 10.16 2.96
C ASN A 33 -19.80 9.10 3.19
N PHE A 34 -19.42 7.83 3.06
CA PHE A 34 -20.28 6.70 3.41
C PHE A 34 -20.45 6.60 4.92
N ASP A 35 -19.37 6.78 5.68
CA ASP A 35 -19.43 6.93 7.12
C ASP A 35 -19.90 8.36 7.47
N PRO A 36 -20.93 8.52 8.32
CA PRO A 36 -21.46 9.83 8.66
C PRO A 36 -20.52 10.61 9.59
N LEU A 37 -20.79 11.91 9.74
CA LEU A 37 -19.99 12.82 10.55
C LEU A 37 -19.74 12.25 11.95
N GLY A 38 -18.48 12.27 12.35
CA GLY A 38 -17.98 11.62 13.57
C GLY A 38 -16.78 10.72 13.30
N VAL A 39 -16.69 10.19 12.08
CA VAL A 39 -15.51 9.53 11.54
C VAL A 39 -14.80 10.53 10.63
N HIS A 40 -13.52 10.80 10.89
CA HIS A 40 -12.72 11.72 10.08
C HIS A 40 -12.70 11.26 8.61
N THR A 41 -12.82 12.16 7.64
CA THR A 41 -12.89 11.82 6.20
C THR A 41 -11.74 10.92 5.71
N GLY A 42 -10.54 11.14 6.25
CA GLY A 42 -9.36 10.26 6.08
C GLY A 42 -9.57 8.80 6.53
N ASP A 43 -10.39 8.54 7.54
CA ASP A 43 -10.79 7.21 8.05
C ASP A 43 -12.18 6.77 7.57
N SER A 44 -12.88 7.59 6.77
CA SER A 44 -14.17 7.23 6.18
C SER A 44 -14.00 6.52 4.84
N ILE A 45 -14.94 5.63 4.51
CA ILE A 45 -15.21 5.27 3.11
C ILE A 45 -15.81 6.51 2.43
N VAL A 46 -15.34 6.84 1.22
CA VAL A 46 -15.76 8.05 0.50
C VAL A 46 -16.06 7.70 -0.96
N VAL A 47 -17.11 8.31 -1.53
CA VAL A 47 -17.45 8.14 -2.95
C VAL A 47 -17.43 9.48 -3.69
N ALA A 48 -17.05 9.45 -4.96
CA ALA A 48 -17.20 10.57 -5.88
C ALA A 48 -17.86 10.12 -7.20
N PRO A 49 -18.83 10.89 -7.73
CA PRO A 49 -19.43 12.10 -7.14
C PRO A 49 -20.36 11.78 -5.94
N SER A 50 -20.94 12.80 -5.31
CA SER A 50 -22.02 12.59 -4.31
C SER A 50 -23.22 11.86 -4.92
N GLN A 51 -23.86 10.97 -4.15
CA GLN A 51 -24.93 10.09 -4.61
C GLN A 51 -26.32 10.46 -4.08
N THR A 52 -26.40 11.02 -2.87
CA THR A 52 -27.68 11.19 -2.16
C THR A 52 -28.11 12.65 -1.97
N LEU A 53 -27.40 13.58 -2.61
CA LEU A 53 -27.79 14.99 -2.65
C LEU A 53 -28.81 15.23 -3.76
N SER A 54 -29.90 15.91 -3.42
CA SER A 54 -30.76 16.55 -4.41
C SER A 54 -30.01 17.68 -5.13
N ASN A 55 -30.51 18.08 -6.30
CA ASN A 55 -29.95 19.20 -7.05
C ASN A 55 -29.96 20.52 -6.23
N GLU A 56 -30.98 20.71 -5.39
CA GLU A 56 -31.09 21.87 -4.50
C GLU A 56 -29.98 21.86 -3.44
N GLU A 57 -29.78 20.73 -2.75
CA GLU A 57 -28.69 20.57 -1.77
C GLU A 57 -27.32 20.73 -2.43
N TYR A 58 -27.10 20.12 -3.60
CA TYR A 58 -25.85 20.25 -4.36
C TYR A 58 -25.54 21.71 -4.68
N HIS A 59 -26.46 22.45 -5.28
CA HIS A 59 -26.21 23.85 -5.64
C HIS A 59 -26.11 24.76 -4.43
N MET A 60 -26.85 24.49 -3.35
CA MET A 60 -26.72 25.21 -2.09
C MET A 60 -25.30 25.09 -1.52
N LEU A 61 -24.76 23.88 -1.43
CA LEU A 61 -23.40 23.64 -0.92
C LEU A 61 -22.35 24.19 -1.89
N ARG A 62 -22.50 23.96 -3.19
CA ARG A 62 -21.62 24.52 -4.23
C ARG A 62 -21.55 26.04 -4.18
N GLU A 63 -22.68 26.74 -4.18
CA GLU A 63 -22.69 28.21 -4.09
C GLU A 63 -22.04 28.71 -2.81
N THR A 64 -22.27 28.01 -1.70
CA THR A 64 -21.66 28.34 -0.42
C THR A 64 -20.14 28.21 -0.49
N ALA A 65 -19.63 27.13 -1.10
CA ALA A 65 -18.20 26.92 -1.33
C ALA A 65 -17.61 28.12 -2.10
N LEU A 66 -18.20 28.45 -3.25
CA LEU A 66 -17.73 29.57 -4.08
C LEU A 66 -17.77 30.91 -3.33
N LYS A 67 -18.81 31.18 -2.53
CA LYS A 67 -18.94 32.40 -1.72
C LYS A 67 -17.84 32.49 -0.65
N VAL A 68 -17.62 31.39 0.07
CA VAL A 68 -16.65 31.30 1.16
C VAL A 68 -15.21 31.43 0.64
N ILE A 69 -14.85 30.70 -0.41
CA ILE A 69 -13.49 30.75 -1.00
C ILE A 69 -13.18 32.14 -1.57
N ARG A 70 -14.17 32.82 -2.18
CA ARG A 70 -14.05 34.22 -2.59
C ARG A 70 -13.85 35.15 -1.40
N HIS A 71 -14.58 34.95 -0.31
CA HIS A 71 -14.45 35.77 0.90
C HIS A 71 -13.05 35.71 1.50
N PHE A 72 -12.45 34.52 1.56
CA PHE A 72 -11.07 34.33 2.03
C PHE A 72 -9.99 34.73 1.01
N ASN A 73 -10.38 35.14 -0.20
CA ASN A 73 -9.48 35.52 -1.30
C ASN A 73 -8.43 34.44 -1.64
N ILE A 74 -8.80 33.16 -1.52
CA ILE A 74 -7.92 32.05 -1.86
C ILE A 74 -7.67 32.06 -3.38
N VAL A 75 -6.41 31.91 -3.78
CA VAL A 75 -5.97 31.76 -5.17
C VAL A 75 -5.15 30.47 -5.26
N GLY A 76 -5.55 29.57 -6.16
CA GLY A 76 -5.07 28.20 -6.20
C GLY A 76 -6.20 27.21 -5.94
N GLU A 77 -5.96 26.24 -5.09
CA GLU A 77 -6.90 25.18 -4.73
C GLU A 77 -7.13 25.15 -3.20
N CYS A 78 -8.31 24.68 -2.82
CA CYS A 78 -8.64 24.34 -1.44
C CYS A 78 -9.77 23.30 -1.36
N ASN A 79 -9.79 22.57 -0.25
CA ASN A 79 -10.89 21.70 0.15
C ASN A 79 -11.80 22.41 1.17
N ILE A 80 -13.12 22.22 1.05
CA ILE A 80 -14.12 22.67 2.03
C ILE A 80 -15.04 21.51 2.43
N GLN A 81 -15.32 21.40 3.72
CA GLN A 81 -16.11 20.31 4.29
C GLN A 81 -17.42 20.81 4.91
N TYR A 82 -18.48 20.01 4.75
CA TYR A 82 -19.82 20.28 5.23
C TYR A 82 -20.38 19.12 6.03
N ALA A 83 -21.16 19.45 7.07
CA ALA A 83 -22.16 18.56 7.62
C ALA A 83 -23.54 18.98 7.10
N LEU A 84 -24.27 18.08 6.45
CA LEU A 84 -25.62 18.30 5.94
C LEU A 84 -26.62 17.44 6.75
N HIS A 85 -27.69 18.08 7.24
CA HIS A 85 -28.73 17.38 7.98
C HIS A 85 -29.48 16.40 7.06
N PRO A 86 -29.69 15.13 7.43
CA PRO A 86 -30.24 14.11 6.51
C PRO A 86 -31.69 14.34 6.06
N HIS A 87 -32.43 15.25 6.70
CA HIS A 87 -33.86 15.45 6.49
C HIS A 87 -34.26 16.92 6.29
N SER A 88 -33.30 17.84 6.10
CA SER A 88 -33.57 19.26 5.86
C SER A 88 -32.40 19.91 5.11
N LEU A 89 -32.59 21.15 4.66
CA LEU A 89 -31.52 21.95 4.04
C LEU A 89 -30.57 22.58 5.08
N GLU A 90 -30.64 22.18 6.35
CA GLU A 90 -29.74 22.68 7.38
C GLU A 90 -28.34 22.11 7.15
N TYR A 91 -27.34 22.97 7.07
CA TYR A 91 -25.95 22.58 6.90
C TYR A 91 -25.02 23.41 7.78
N CYS A 92 -23.85 22.85 8.08
CA CYS A 92 -22.76 23.52 8.77
C CYS A 92 -21.49 23.42 7.92
N ILE A 93 -20.71 24.50 7.82
CA ILE A 93 -19.34 24.45 7.31
C ILE A 93 -18.47 23.95 8.46
N ILE A 94 -17.71 22.88 8.24
CA ILE A 94 -16.84 22.27 9.24
C ILE A 94 -15.46 22.91 9.21
N GLU A 95 -14.78 22.84 8.07
CA GLU A 95 -13.48 23.48 7.89
C GLU A 95 -13.17 23.79 6.43
N ILE A 96 -12.11 24.57 6.24
CA ILE A 96 -11.50 24.86 4.93
C ILE A 96 -10.00 24.59 5.04
N ASN A 97 -9.50 23.77 4.14
CA ASN A 97 -8.09 23.51 3.97
C ASN A 97 -7.58 24.36 2.80
N ALA A 98 -6.99 25.53 3.10
CA ALA A 98 -6.44 26.45 2.09
C ALA A 98 -5.09 25.97 1.51
N ARG A 99 -5.06 24.72 1.03
CA ARG A 99 -3.92 24.00 0.47
C ARG A 99 -4.41 22.71 -0.19
N LEU A 100 -3.53 22.12 -0.99
CA LEU A 100 -3.68 20.73 -1.42
C LEU A 100 -3.80 19.80 -0.21
N SER A 101 -4.64 18.79 -0.39
CA SER A 101 -5.05 17.82 0.61
C SER A 101 -5.01 16.39 0.05
N ARG A 102 -5.19 15.40 0.92
CA ARG A 102 -5.45 14.01 0.47
C ARG A 102 -6.71 13.93 -0.39
N SER A 103 -7.75 14.67 -0.03
CA SER A 103 -8.99 14.80 -0.82
C SER A 103 -8.72 15.41 -2.20
N SER A 104 -7.79 16.37 -2.33
CA SER A 104 -7.39 16.93 -3.63
C SER A 104 -6.64 15.92 -4.50
N ALA A 105 -5.81 15.05 -3.92
CA ALA A 105 -5.15 13.97 -4.65
C ALA A 105 -6.19 12.95 -5.14
N LEU A 106 -7.08 12.50 -4.24
CA LEU A 106 -8.20 11.62 -4.56
C LEU A 106 -9.08 12.20 -5.68
N ALA A 107 -9.49 13.46 -5.57
CA ALA A 107 -10.29 14.14 -6.57
C ALA A 107 -9.57 14.28 -7.92
N SER A 108 -8.25 14.53 -7.91
CA SER A 108 -7.47 14.60 -9.14
C SER A 108 -7.48 13.27 -9.89
N LYS A 109 -7.35 12.16 -9.15
CA LYS A 109 -7.42 10.81 -9.72
C LYS A 109 -8.85 10.43 -10.11
N ALA A 110 -9.85 10.78 -9.31
CA ALA A 110 -11.24 10.49 -9.61
C ALA A 110 -11.73 11.20 -10.87
N THR A 111 -11.34 12.46 -11.07
CA THR A 111 -11.84 13.31 -12.17
C THR A 111 -10.94 13.29 -13.40
N GLY A 112 -9.64 12.96 -13.25
CA GLY A 112 -8.62 13.20 -14.26
C GLY A 112 -8.17 14.66 -14.36
N TYR A 113 -8.59 15.53 -13.43
CA TYR A 113 -8.25 16.95 -13.39
C TYR A 113 -7.05 17.19 -12.44
N PRO A 114 -5.87 17.62 -12.93
CA PRO A 114 -4.65 17.66 -12.10
C PRO A 114 -4.61 18.91 -11.20
N LEU A 115 -5.30 18.87 -10.05
CA LEU A 115 -5.49 20.03 -9.15
C LEU A 115 -4.17 20.71 -8.76
N ALA A 116 -3.15 19.93 -8.39
CA ALA A 116 -1.85 20.47 -7.99
C ALA A 116 -1.13 21.22 -9.12
N PHE A 117 -1.17 20.67 -10.34
CA PHE A 117 -0.61 21.31 -11.52
C PHE A 117 -1.33 22.63 -11.84
N ILE A 118 -2.66 22.62 -11.79
CA ILE A 118 -3.47 23.82 -12.02
C ILE A 118 -3.20 24.86 -10.94
N ALA A 119 -3.25 24.50 -9.66
CA ALA A 119 -2.97 25.41 -8.54
C ALA A 119 -1.59 26.07 -8.65
N ALA A 120 -0.57 25.32 -9.09
CA ALA A 120 0.77 25.86 -9.35
C ALA A 120 0.82 26.84 -10.52
N LYS A 121 -0.03 26.69 -11.54
CA LYS A 121 -0.15 27.68 -12.64
C LYS A 121 -0.89 28.93 -12.18
N LEU A 122 -1.95 28.76 -11.38
CA LEU A 122 -2.73 29.89 -10.84
C LEU A 122 -1.89 30.77 -9.90
N SER A 123 -0.99 30.16 -9.12
CA SER A 123 -0.07 30.92 -8.24
C SER A 123 0.96 31.77 -9.02
N LEU A 124 1.19 31.45 -10.30
CA LEU A 124 1.98 32.27 -11.23
C LEU A 124 1.14 33.35 -11.94
N GLY A 125 -0.14 33.49 -11.61
CA GLY A 125 -1.04 34.49 -12.19
C GLY A 125 -1.70 34.09 -13.52
N ILE A 126 -1.54 32.84 -13.97
CA ILE A 126 -2.19 32.33 -15.18
C ILE A 126 -3.65 32.03 -14.84
N SER A 127 -4.60 32.51 -15.66
CA SER A 127 -6.04 32.30 -15.40
C SER A 127 -6.52 30.91 -15.83
N LEU A 128 -7.61 30.41 -15.24
CA LEU A 128 -8.18 29.09 -15.59
C LEU A 128 -8.50 28.94 -17.09
N PRO A 129 -9.07 29.95 -17.79
CA PRO A 129 -9.31 29.86 -19.24
C PRO A 129 -8.03 29.77 -20.10
N GLU A 130 -6.88 30.20 -19.59
CA GLU A 130 -5.60 30.16 -20.32
C GLU A 130 -4.90 28.81 -20.20
N ILE A 131 -5.26 27.99 -19.20
CA ILE A 131 -4.68 26.67 -19.00
C ILE A 131 -5.46 25.65 -19.84
N LYS A 132 -4.76 24.88 -20.68
CA LYS A 132 -5.38 23.79 -21.44
C LYS A 132 -5.68 22.58 -20.55
N ASN A 133 -6.81 21.92 -20.77
CA ASN A 133 -7.08 20.61 -20.19
C ASN A 133 -6.11 19.58 -20.79
N ALA A 134 -5.30 18.93 -19.96
CA ALA A 134 -4.31 17.95 -20.40
C ALA A 134 -4.96 16.69 -21.00
N THR A 135 -6.17 16.36 -20.54
CA THR A 135 -6.92 15.16 -20.91
C THR A 135 -7.52 15.27 -22.32
N THR A 136 -8.25 16.34 -22.61
CA THR A 136 -8.90 16.55 -23.92
C THR A 136 -8.04 17.32 -24.92
N LYS A 137 -7.10 18.15 -24.45
CA LYS A 137 -6.26 19.09 -25.23
C LYS A 137 -6.98 20.15 -26.07
N VAL A 138 -8.30 20.07 -26.19
CA VAL A 138 -9.15 20.98 -26.98
C VAL A 138 -10.02 21.88 -26.10
N THR A 139 -10.12 21.61 -24.80
CA THR A 139 -10.80 22.47 -23.82
C THR A 139 -9.82 23.13 -22.85
N THR A 140 -10.32 24.04 -22.00
CA THR A 140 -9.52 24.73 -20.97
C THR A 140 -9.68 24.06 -19.61
N ALA A 141 -8.96 24.52 -18.60
CA ALA A 141 -9.13 24.10 -17.20
C ALA A 141 -10.34 24.78 -16.53
N CYS A 142 -11.04 25.70 -17.18
CA CYS A 142 -12.15 26.45 -16.59
C CYS A 142 -13.50 25.74 -16.75
N PHE A 143 -13.65 24.56 -16.14
CA PHE A 143 -14.88 23.76 -16.16
C PHE A 143 -15.02 22.93 -14.89
N GLU A 144 -16.20 22.36 -14.65
CA GLU A 144 -16.45 21.40 -13.58
C GLU A 144 -16.54 19.99 -14.21
N PRO A 145 -15.65 19.05 -13.85
CA PRO A 145 -15.67 17.70 -14.40
C PRO A 145 -17.02 16.98 -14.23
N SER A 146 -17.34 16.15 -15.23
CA SER A 146 -18.47 15.21 -15.19
C SER A 146 -17.95 13.79 -15.28
N LEU A 147 -18.44 12.91 -14.41
CA LEU A 147 -18.02 11.51 -14.30
C LEU A 147 -19.18 10.59 -14.68
N ASP A 148 -18.96 9.68 -15.63
CA ASP A 148 -19.91 8.62 -16.03
C ASP A 148 -19.62 7.27 -15.34
N TYR A 149 -18.96 7.37 -14.18
CA TYR A 149 -18.57 6.30 -13.29
C TYR A 149 -18.59 6.79 -11.84
N ILE A 150 -18.49 5.83 -10.91
CA ILE A 150 -18.37 6.07 -9.47
C ILE A 150 -16.98 5.65 -9.04
N THR A 151 -16.35 6.48 -8.23
CA THR A 151 -15.13 6.14 -7.53
C THR A 151 -15.43 5.84 -6.07
N THR A 152 -14.68 4.93 -5.47
CA THR A 152 -14.80 4.59 -4.06
C THR A 152 -13.42 4.51 -3.42
N LYS A 153 -13.20 5.36 -2.44
CA LYS A 153 -12.03 5.33 -1.57
C LYS A 153 -12.34 4.57 -0.30
N ILE A 154 -11.41 3.71 0.12
CA ILE A 154 -11.45 3.05 1.42
C ILE A 154 -10.09 3.28 2.10
N PRO A 155 -10.05 3.67 3.38
CA PRO A 155 -8.80 3.77 4.11
C PRO A 155 -8.18 2.39 4.33
N ARG A 156 -6.86 2.35 4.46
CA ARG A 156 -6.10 1.19 4.92
C ARG A 156 -5.71 1.42 6.37
N TRP A 157 -5.89 0.41 7.21
CA TRP A 157 -5.45 0.41 8.61
C TRP A 157 -4.49 -0.75 8.88
N ASP A 158 -3.58 -0.55 9.82
CA ASP A 158 -2.66 -1.58 10.35
C ASP A 158 -2.72 -1.66 11.90
N LEU A 159 -3.92 -1.43 12.47
CA LEU A 159 -4.12 -1.29 13.93
C LEU A 159 -3.73 -2.51 14.75
N ASP A 160 -3.70 -3.72 14.18
CA ASP A 160 -3.32 -4.93 14.93
C ASP A 160 -1.85 -4.95 15.34
N ARG A 161 -1.02 -4.08 14.76
CA ARG A 161 0.37 -3.88 15.19
C ARG A 161 0.44 -3.17 16.55
N PHE A 162 -0.59 -2.41 16.91
CA PHE A 162 -0.63 -1.58 18.11
C PHE A 162 -1.59 -2.16 19.15
N HIS A 163 -1.08 -3.07 20.00
CA HIS A 163 -1.90 -3.83 20.95
C HIS A 163 -2.71 -2.99 21.95
N HIS A 164 -2.25 -1.77 22.26
CA HIS A 164 -2.90 -0.86 23.20
C HIS A 164 -3.73 0.23 22.51
N THR A 165 -3.75 0.27 21.18
CA THR A 165 -4.52 1.26 20.44
C THR A 165 -5.94 0.73 20.21
N PRO A 166 -6.98 1.48 20.61
CA PRO A 166 -8.37 1.13 20.34
C PRO A 166 -8.60 1.04 18.82
N LYS A 167 -9.38 0.04 18.40
CA LYS A 167 -9.67 -0.22 16.96
C LYS A 167 -10.82 0.63 16.41
N GLU A 168 -11.48 1.35 17.30
CA GLU A 168 -12.52 2.32 17.02
C GLU A 168 -11.92 3.49 16.24
N ILE A 169 -12.68 3.97 15.25
CA ILE A 169 -12.34 5.13 14.43
C ILE A 169 -13.29 6.28 14.77
N GLY A 170 -12.80 7.51 14.64
CA GLY A 170 -13.52 8.71 15.00
C GLY A 170 -12.92 9.94 14.33
N SER A 171 -13.01 11.11 14.95
CA SER A 171 -12.51 12.37 14.38
C SER A 171 -10.99 12.48 14.31
N ALA A 172 -10.25 11.60 14.98
CA ALA A 172 -8.80 11.51 14.86
C ALA A 172 -8.43 10.35 13.92
N MET A 173 -7.80 10.69 12.79
CA MET A 173 -7.41 9.73 11.76
C MET A 173 -6.42 8.69 12.28
N LYS A 174 -6.69 7.40 12.05
CA LYS A 174 -5.81 6.27 12.39
C LYS A 174 -5.37 5.45 11.18
N SER A 175 -5.98 5.67 10.02
CA SER A 175 -5.58 5.05 8.76
C SER A 175 -4.17 5.45 8.34
N VAL A 176 -3.60 4.59 7.52
CA VAL A 176 -2.17 4.57 7.21
C VAL A 176 -1.87 4.75 5.72
N GLY A 177 -2.92 4.70 4.93
CA GLY A 177 -2.95 4.87 3.50
C GLY A 177 -4.39 4.71 3.04
N GLU A 178 -4.59 4.72 1.74
CA GLU A 178 -5.91 4.61 1.14
C GLU A 178 -5.82 3.91 -0.22
N ILE A 179 -6.96 3.41 -0.67
CA ILE A 179 -7.15 2.88 -2.02
C ILE A 179 -8.21 3.70 -2.72
N MET A 180 -8.24 3.65 -4.04
CA MET A 180 -9.38 4.08 -4.83
C MET A 180 -9.73 2.98 -5.83
N ALA A 181 -11.01 2.76 -6.05
CA ALA A 181 -11.48 1.94 -7.16
C ALA A 181 -12.47 2.71 -8.01
N ILE A 182 -12.64 2.26 -9.25
CA ILE A 182 -13.55 2.85 -10.22
C ILE A 182 -14.45 1.75 -10.77
N GLY A 183 -15.75 2.01 -10.78
CA GLY A 183 -16.77 1.15 -11.37
C GLY A 183 -17.92 2.00 -11.92
N ARG A 184 -18.72 1.45 -12.84
CA ARG A 184 -19.87 2.21 -13.37
C ARG A 184 -21.14 2.03 -12.53
N THR A 185 -21.01 1.29 -11.43
CA THR A 185 -22.01 1.15 -10.37
C THR A 185 -21.29 1.23 -9.02
N PHE A 186 -22.03 1.60 -7.97
CA PHE A 186 -21.47 1.63 -6.62
C PHE A 186 -21.04 0.24 -6.17
N GLU A 187 -21.83 -0.79 -6.49
CA GLU A 187 -21.54 -2.18 -6.16
C GLU A 187 -20.21 -2.63 -6.77
N GLU A 188 -20.00 -2.34 -8.06
CA GLU A 188 -18.75 -2.66 -8.76
C GLU A 188 -17.57 -1.91 -8.12
N SER A 189 -17.70 -0.60 -7.93
CA SER A 189 -16.64 0.23 -7.36
C SER A 189 -16.26 -0.21 -5.93
N LEU A 190 -17.25 -0.42 -5.07
CA LEU A 190 -17.04 -0.82 -3.68
C LEU A 190 -16.37 -2.21 -3.57
N GLN A 191 -16.83 -3.20 -4.34
CA GLN A 191 -16.25 -4.56 -4.22
C GLN A 191 -14.79 -4.59 -4.68
N LYS A 192 -14.44 -3.84 -5.73
CA LYS A 192 -13.03 -3.64 -6.12
C LYS A 192 -12.25 -2.96 -5.00
N ALA A 193 -12.79 -1.87 -4.47
CA ALA A 193 -12.17 -1.09 -3.40
C ALA A 193 -11.87 -1.96 -2.18
N LEU A 194 -12.81 -2.81 -1.77
CA LEU A 194 -12.62 -3.75 -0.65
C LEU A 194 -11.47 -4.73 -0.91
N ARG A 195 -11.40 -5.34 -2.09
CA ARG A 195 -10.29 -6.25 -2.46
C ARG A 195 -8.93 -5.55 -2.50
N MET A 196 -8.91 -4.27 -2.87
CA MET A 196 -7.72 -3.44 -2.91
C MET A 196 -7.13 -3.14 -1.52
N THR A 197 -7.96 -3.17 -0.45
CA THR A 197 -7.49 -2.84 0.92
C THR A 197 -6.45 -3.83 1.45
N HIS A 198 -6.64 -5.13 1.23
CA HIS A 198 -5.74 -6.18 1.71
C HIS A 198 -5.95 -7.50 0.92
N PRO A 199 -4.89 -8.27 0.58
CA PRO A 199 -5.00 -9.51 -0.21
C PRO A 199 -5.92 -10.61 0.36
N SER A 200 -6.22 -10.56 1.65
CA SER A 200 -7.12 -11.51 2.31
C SER A 200 -8.60 -11.20 2.09
N VAL A 201 -8.96 -9.97 1.69
CA VAL A 201 -10.34 -9.53 1.49
C VAL A 201 -10.82 -9.91 0.09
N GLY A 202 -11.89 -10.69 0.00
CA GLY A 202 -12.48 -11.16 -1.26
C GLY A 202 -13.46 -10.18 -1.91
N GLY A 203 -13.97 -9.19 -1.18
CA GLY A 203 -14.99 -8.25 -1.61
C GLY A 203 -15.89 -7.86 -0.43
N PHE A 204 -17.19 -7.67 -0.66
CA PHE A 204 -18.15 -7.47 0.44
C PHE A 204 -18.50 -8.83 1.06
N GLU A 205 -17.94 -9.11 2.24
CA GLU A 205 -18.07 -10.39 2.94
C GLU A 205 -18.04 -10.22 4.46
N SER A 206 -18.68 -11.15 5.17
CA SER A 206 -18.71 -11.19 6.64
C SER A 206 -17.42 -11.78 7.23
N LYS A 207 -16.54 -12.38 6.44
CA LYS A 207 -15.24 -12.85 6.92
C LYS A 207 -14.37 -11.65 7.30
N LEU A 208 -13.76 -11.69 8.48
CA LEU A 208 -12.84 -10.64 8.89
C LEU A 208 -11.50 -10.77 8.15
N PRO A 209 -10.83 -9.64 7.83
CA PRO A 209 -9.53 -9.67 7.18
C PRO A 209 -8.51 -10.53 7.94
N MET A 210 -7.62 -11.16 7.16
CA MET A 210 -6.54 -12.04 7.66
C MET A 210 -7.04 -13.33 8.32
N GLY A 211 -8.25 -13.78 7.99
CA GLY A 211 -8.81 -15.04 8.53
C GLY A 211 -9.17 -14.96 10.02
N LYS A 212 -9.28 -13.75 10.57
CA LYS A 212 -9.63 -13.57 11.99
C LYS A 212 -11.03 -14.07 12.28
N GLN A 213 -11.18 -14.64 13.47
CA GLN A 213 -12.48 -14.98 13.99
C GLN A 213 -13.09 -13.79 14.71
N TYR A 214 -14.42 -13.77 14.76
CA TYR A 214 -15.16 -12.86 15.63
C TYR A 214 -14.84 -13.20 17.09
N PRO A 215 -14.72 -12.20 17.99
CA PRO A 215 -14.59 -12.46 19.42
C PRO A 215 -15.74 -13.32 19.97
N ASP A 216 -15.46 -14.17 20.97
CA ASP A 216 -16.49 -15.05 21.57
C ASP A 216 -17.69 -14.26 22.13
N ASN A 217 -17.44 -13.05 22.66
CA ASN A 217 -18.45 -12.13 23.18
C ASN A 217 -18.77 -10.99 22.20
N PHE A 218 -18.70 -11.24 20.90
CA PHE A 218 -18.95 -10.21 19.88
C PHE A 218 -20.40 -9.71 19.92
N ASP A 219 -20.57 -8.43 20.26
CA ASP A 219 -21.84 -7.71 20.13
C ASP A 219 -21.91 -7.01 18.77
N LEU A 220 -22.78 -7.53 17.89
CA LEU A 220 -23.02 -6.96 16.57
C LEU A 220 -23.60 -5.55 16.64
N LEU A 221 -24.46 -5.27 17.63
CA LEU A 221 -25.08 -3.95 17.77
C LEU A 221 -24.04 -2.91 18.15
N GLU A 222 -23.19 -3.23 19.12
CA GLU A 222 -22.06 -2.35 19.51
C GLU A 222 -21.11 -2.12 18.32
N GLY A 223 -20.74 -3.18 17.59
CA GLY A 223 -19.88 -3.07 16.42
C GLY A 223 -20.47 -2.24 15.28
N LEU A 224 -21.80 -2.13 15.18
CA LEU A 224 -22.47 -1.25 14.22
C LEU A 224 -22.55 0.20 14.73
N GLN A 225 -22.81 0.41 16.02
CA GLN A 225 -22.95 1.75 16.61
C GLN A 225 -21.61 2.48 16.75
N VAL A 226 -20.56 1.76 17.16
CA VAL A 226 -19.22 2.30 17.36
C VAL A 226 -18.38 2.00 16.12
N PRO A 227 -18.06 3.01 15.29
CA PRO A 227 -17.29 2.78 14.07
C PRO A 227 -15.93 2.19 14.38
N SER A 228 -15.51 1.21 13.57
CA SER A 228 -14.19 0.59 13.64
C SER A 228 -13.72 0.20 12.24
N ASN A 229 -12.45 -0.15 12.11
CA ASN A 229 -11.87 -0.64 10.86
C ASN A 229 -12.52 -1.95 10.32
N ALA A 230 -13.38 -2.61 11.11
CA ALA A 230 -14.07 -3.84 10.72
C ALA A 230 -15.59 -3.63 10.44
N ARG A 231 -16.11 -2.41 10.61
CA ARG A 231 -17.55 -2.12 10.57
C ARG A 231 -18.24 -2.60 9.28
N ILE A 232 -17.59 -2.47 8.13
CA ILE A 232 -18.15 -2.92 6.83
C ILE A 232 -18.43 -4.43 6.81
N HIS A 233 -17.61 -5.24 7.48
CA HIS A 233 -17.81 -6.69 7.61
C HIS A 233 -18.94 -7.01 8.60
N TYR A 234 -19.13 -6.18 9.63
CA TYR A 234 -20.25 -6.30 10.57
C TYR A 234 -21.57 -5.99 9.86
N ILE A 235 -21.61 -4.97 9.00
CA ILE A 235 -22.76 -4.68 8.14
C ILE A 235 -23.05 -5.87 7.21
N CYS A 236 -22.02 -6.43 6.57
CA CYS A 236 -22.20 -7.63 5.73
C CYS A 236 -22.78 -8.80 6.53
N ARG A 237 -22.26 -9.06 7.73
CA ARG A 237 -22.79 -10.13 8.61
C ARG A 237 -24.27 -9.90 8.97
N ALA A 238 -24.63 -8.68 9.33
CA ALA A 238 -26.00 -8.32 9.69
C ALA A 238 -26.99 -8.60 8.53
N LEU A 239 -26.60 -8.23 7.30
CA LEU A 239 -27.40 -8.44 6.09
C LEU A 239 -27.39 -9.90 5.64
N GLU A 240 -26.22 -10.55 5.62
CA GLU A 240 -26.05 -11.92 5.13
C GLU A 240 -26.80 -12.95 5.99
N GLN A 241 -26.84 -12.73 7.30
CA GLN A 241 -27.56 -13.60 8.25
C GLN A 241 -29.01 -13.15 8.51
N ASP A 242 -29.49 -12.13 7.78
CA ASP A 242 -30.83 -11.54 7.95
C ASP A 242 -31.14 -11.14 9.41
N LEU A 243 -30.11 -10.72 10.16
CA LEU A 243 -30.22 -10.37 11.58
C LEU A 243 -30.83 -8.98 11.81
N MET A 244 -30.68 -8.08 10.84
CA MET A 244 -31.19 -6.72 10.88
C MET A 244 -31.64 -6.27 9.49
N THR A 245 -32.69 -5.45 9.47
CA THR A 245 -33.15 -4.74 8.27
C THR A 245 -32.24 -3.56 7.93
N VAL A 246 -32.34 -3.05 6.71
CA VAL A 246 -31.63 -1.82 6.28
C VAL A 246 -31.96 -0.63 7.18
N ASP A 247 -33.22 -0.49 7.61
CA ASP A 247 -33.65 0.60 8.51
C ASP A 247 -33.03 0.48 9.91
N GLU A 248 -32.89 -0.73 10.44
CA GLU A 248 -32.24 -0.96 11.72
C GLU A 248 -30.74 -0.67 11.65
N ILE A 249 -30.06 -1.14 10.59
CA ILE A 249 -28.64 -0.83 10.36
C ILE A 249 -28.46 0.68 10.20
N HIS A 250 -29.31 1.36 9.43
CA HIS A 250 -29.28 2.83 9.29
C HIS A 250 -29.45 3.51 10.66
N ARG A 251 -30.41 3.09 11.47
CA ARG A 251 -30.64 3.69 12.80
C ARG A 251 -29.39 3.60 13.70
N PHE A 252 -28.65 2.50 13.63
CA PHE A 252 -27.45 2.31 14.45
C PHE A 252 -26.20 2.92 13.86
N THR A 253 -26.09 2.94 12.53
CA THR A 253 -24.88 3.39 11.86
C THR A 253 -24.90 4.84 11.41
N GLN A 254 -26.11 5.37 11.18
CA GLN A 254 -26.42 6.61 10.49
C GLN A 254 -25.91 6.67 9.03
N ILE A 255 -25.43 5.55 8.47
CA ILE A 255 -25.06 5.42 7.05
C ILE A 255 -26.32 5.54 6.20
N ASP A 256 -26.28 6.32 5.13
CA ASP A 256 -27.46 6.56 4.28
C ASP A 256 -28.03 5.24 3.72
N ARG A 257 -29.36 5.13 3.74
CA ARG A 257 -30.09 3.95 3.28
C ARG A 257 -29.75 3.57 1.84
N TRP A 258 -29.44 4.54 1.00
CA TRP A 258 -29.05 4.30 -0.38
C TRP A 258 -27.86 3.33 -0.44
N PHE A 259 -26.80 3.59 0.32
CA PHE A 259 -25.62 2.71 0.36
C PHE A 259 -25.99 1.34 0.93
N LEU A 260 -26.75 1.29 2.02
CA LEU A 260 -27.13 0.04 2.67
C LEU A 260 -28.01 -0.84 1.78
N HIS A 261 -28.90 -0.27 0.97
CA HIS A 261 -29.68 -1.02 -0.03
C HIS A 261 -28.78 -1.60 -1.13
N LYS A 262 -27.72 -0.90 -1.54
CA LYS A 262 -26.74 -1.42 -2.49
C LYS A 262 -25.93 -2.56 -1.90
N LEU A 263 -25.53 -2.46 -0.63
CA LEU A 263 -24.89 -3.56 0.10
C LEU A 263 -25.80 -4.78 0.20
N LYS A 264 -27.08 -4.56 0.54
CA LYS A 264 -28.09 -5.63 0.60
C LYS A 264 -28.24 -6.30 -0.76
N ARG A 265 -28.25 -5.54 -1.87
CA ARG A 265 -28.32 -6.11 -3.23
C ARG A 265 -27.16 -7.06 -3.52
N ILE A 266 -25.93 -6.75 -3.09
CA ILE A 266 -24.78 -7.64 -3.26
C ILE A 266 -25.02 -8.95 -2.49
N VAL A 267 -25.47 -8.86 -1.24
CA VAL A 267 -25.75 -10.03 -0.39
C VAL A 267 -26.88 -10.89 -0.96
N ASP A 268 -28.00 -10.28 -1.31
CA ASP A 268 -29.16 -10.97 -1.88
C ASP A 268 -28.77 -11.69 -3.16
N TYR A 269 -28.03 -11.02 -4.05
CA TYR A 269 -27.58 -11.62 -5.30
C TYR A 269 -26.58 -12.76 -5.07
N ARG A 270 -25.70 -12.68 -4.06
CA ARG A 270 -24.85 -13.81 -3.67
C ARG A 270 -25.70 -15.03 -3.27
N LYS A 271 -26.72 -14.82 -2.41
CA LYS A 271 -27.63 -15.89 -1.95
C LYS A 271 -28.37 -16.53 -3.14
N ASP A 272 -28.90 -15.72 -4.04
CA ASP A 272 -29.57 -16.20 -5.26
C ASP A 272 -28.62 -17.03 -6.13
N LEU A 273 -27.39 -16.54 -6.33
CA LEU A 273 -26.38 -17.21 -7.14
C LEU A 273 -25.90 -18.53 -6.51
N GLU A 274 -25.82 -18.61 -5.18
CA GLU A 274 -25.53 -19.86 -4.46
C GLU A 274 -26.63 -20.90 -4.65
N GLN A 275 -27.90 -20.50 -4.61
CA GLN A 275 -29.04 -21.39 -4.84
C GLN A 275 -29.06 -21.90 -6.30
N LEU A 276 -28.91 -21.01 -7.28
CA LEU A 276 -28.83 -21.38 -8.70
C LEU A 276 -27.62 -22.27 -8.99
N GLY A 277 -26.48 -21.99 -8.35
CA GLY A 277 -25.26 -22.79 -8.46
C GLY A 277 -25.44 -24.21 -7.94
N GLN A 278 -26.12 -24.39 -6.80
CA GLN A 278 -26.43 -25.71 -6.25
C GLN A 278 -27.40 -26.51 -7.14
N ALA A 279 -28.32 -25.82 -7.81
CA ALA A 279 -29.23 -26.43 -8.77
C ALA A 279 -28.60 -26.72 -10.15
N ASN A 280 -27.36 -26.23 -10.40
CA ASN A 280 -26.73 -26.19 -11.73
C ASN A 280 -27.56 -25.43 -12.79
N GLU A 281 -28.27 -24.39 -12.38
CA GLU A 281 -29.20 -23.61 -13.22
C GLU A 281 -28.65 -22.23 -13.61
N THR A 282 -27.39 -21.92 -13.31
CA THR A 282 -26.81 -20.61 -13.64
C THR A 282 -26.70 -20.37 -15.14
N THR A 283 -27.13 -19.20 -15.60
CA THR A 283 -27.05 -18.77 -17.00
C THR A 283 -25.85 -17.83 -17.24
N SER A 284 -25.53 -17.55 -18.51
CA SER A 284 -24.53 -16.54 -18.85
C SER A 284 -24.92 -15.13 -18.37
N GLU A 285 -26.24 -14.85 -18.26
CA GLU A 285 -26.74 -13.58 -17.76
C GLU A 285 -26.47 -13.44 -16.26
N ASP A 286 -26.62 -14.52 -15.49
CA ASP A 286 -26.31 -14.53 -14.05
C ASP A 286 -24.83 -14.26 -13.80
N TRP A 287 -23.95 -14.93 -14.55
CA TRP A 287 -22.52 -14.65 -14.50
C TRP A 287 -22.22 -13.21 -14.89
N GLY A 288 -22.83 -12.71 -15.97
CA GLY A 288 -22.67 -11.33 -16.42
C GLY A 288 -23.10 -10.31 -15.36
N LEU A 289 -24.24 -10.53 -14.70
CA LEU A 289 -24.75 -9.67 -13.63
C LEU A 289 -23.86 -9.75 -12.39
N ALA A 290 -23.35 -10.92 -12.00
CA ALA A 290 -22.39 -11.04 -10.91
C ALA A 290 -21.13 -10.19 -11.17
N LYS A 291 -20.57 -10.26 -12.38
CA LYS A 291 -19.40 -9.45 -12.72
C LYS A 291 -19.72 -7.95 -12.76
N LYS A 292 -20.91 -7.56 -13.26
CA LYS A 292 -21.40 -6.16 -13.23
C LYS A 292 -21.64 -5.61 -11.82
N LEU A 293 -21.92 -6.48 -10.85
CA LEU A 293 -22.01 -6.13 -9.43
C LEU A 293 -20.64 -6.14 -8.73
N GLY A 294 -19.55 -6.47 -9.44
CA GLY A 294 -18.19 -6.45 -8.92
C GLY A 294 -17.70 -7.73 -8.26
N PHE A 295 -18.40 -8.86 -8.40
CA PHE A 295 -17.94 -10.14 -7.84
C PHE A 295 -16.64 -10.60 -8.49
N SER A 296 -15.65 -10.93 -7.68
CA SER A 296 -14.39 -11.54 -8.15
C SER A 296 -14.59 -13.02 -8.49
N ASP A 297 -13.71 -13.57 -9.33
CA ASP A 297 -13.64 -15.00 -9.62
C ASP A 297 -13.34 -15.80 -8.34
N LYS A 298 -12.67 -15.19 -7.34
CA LYS A 298 -12.50 -15.78 -6.01
C LYS A 298 -13.84 -15.94 -5.28
N GLN A 299 -14.67 -14.89 -5.22
CA GLN A 299 -16.00 -14.96 -4.60
C GLN A 299 -16.90 -15.96 -5.33
N LEU A 300 -16.86 -15.97 -6.66
CA LEU A 300 -17.61 -16.95 -7.46
C LEU A 300 -17.11 -18.39 -7.22
N GLY A 301 -15.82 -18.59 -6.99
CA GLY A 301 -15.26 -19.88 -6.59
C GLY A 301 -15.80 -20.38 -5.25
N GLU A 302 -16.02 -19.48 -4.29
CA GLU A 302 -16.66 -19.82 -3.02
C GLU A 302 -18.13 -20.20 -3.22
N VAL A 303 -18.88 -19.39 -3.99
CA VAL A 303 -20.29 -19.61 -4.31
C VAL A 303 -20.51 -20.95 -5.00
N PHE A 304 -19.69 -21.26 -6.02
CA PHE A 304 -19.82 -22.49 -6.81
C PHE A 304 -19.00 -23.66 -6.28
N ARG A 305 -18.24 -23.46 -5.19
CA ARG A 305 -17.30 -24.44 -4.61
C ARG A 305 -16.32 -25.01 -5.64
N LYS A 306 -15.77 -24.13 -6.48
CA LYS A 306 -14.81 -24.47 -7.55
C LYS A 306 -13.48 -23.75 -7.38
N PRO A 307 -12.36 -24.34 -7.83
CA PRO A 307 -11.09 -23.64 -7.91
C PRO A 307 -11.21 -22.36 -8.76
N VAL A 308 -10.52 -21.29 -8.35
CA VAL A 308 -10.56 -19.98 -9.04
C VAL A 308 -10.14 -20.09 -10.51
N SER A 309 -9.22 -20.99 -10.84
CA SER A 309 -8.81 -21.25 -12.23
C SER A 309 -9.94 -21.80 -13.10
N GLU A 310 -10.80 -22.67 -12.55
CA GLU A 310 -11.96 -23.21 -13.27
C GLU A 310 -13.05 -22.15 -13.43
N VAL A 311 -13.27 -21.33 -12.41
CA VAL A 311 -14.20 -20.19 -12.47
C VAL A 311 -13.80 -19.22 -13.56
N ARG A 312 -12.51 -18.83 -13.62
CA ARG A 312 -11.99 -17.97 -14.68
C ARG A 312 -12.16 -18.61 -16.05
N ALA A 313 -11.79 -19.88 -16.21
CA ALA A 313 -11.93 -20.59 -17.47
C ALA A 313 -13.39 -20.64 -17.94
N HIS A 314 -14.32 -20.90 -17.04
CA HIS A 314 -15.75 -20.90 -17.34
C HIS A 314 -16.25 -19.50 -17.73
N ARG A 315 -15.91 -18.47 -16.96
CA ARG A 315 -16.23 -17.07 -17.29
C ARG A 315 -15.76 -16.69 -18.70
N LEU A 316 -14.52 -17.05 -19.05
CA LEU A 316 -13.97 -16.79 -20.39
C LEU A 316 -14.67 -17.61 -21.48
N SER A 317 -15.09 -18.85 -21.19
CA SER A 317 -15.86 -19.67 -22.13
C SER A 317 -17.23 -19.08 -22.47
N LEU A 318 -17.79 -18.27 -21.58
CA LEU A 318 -19.02 -17.49 -21.79
C LEU A 318 -18.77 -16.17 -22.54
N GLY A 319 -17.53 -15.86 -22.92
CA GLY A 319 -17.16 -14.58 -23.53
C GLY A 319 -17.19 -13.38 -22.56
N LEU A 320 -17.24 -13.63 -21.25
CA LEU A 320 -17.34 -12.58 -20.23
C LEU A 320 -15.95 -12.03 -19.87
N THR A 321 -15.59 -10.92 -20.49
CA THR A 321 -14.38 -10.14 -20.19
C THR A 321 -14.77 -8.69 -19.86
N PRO A 322 -13.97 -7.98 -19.05
CA PRO A 322 -14.25 -6.58 -18.80
C PRO A 322 -13.91 -5.73 -20.03
N TYR A 323 -14.63 -4.62 -20.20
CA TYR A 323 -14.26 -3.58 -21.15
C TYR A 323 -13.33 -2.56 -20.50
N VAL A 324 -12.55 -1.85 -21.32
CA VAL A 324 -11.59 -0.84 -20.88
C VAL A 324 -12.16 0.52 -21.20
N LYS A 325 -12.32 1.37 -20.18
CA LYS A 325 -12.92 2.70 -20.27
C LYS A 325 -11.94 3.79 -19.88
N GLN A 326 -12.05 4.95 -20.52
CA GLN A 326 -11.22 6.12 -20.26
C GLN A 326 -11.81 7.00 -19.16
N ILE A 327 -10.91 7.68 -18.45
CA ILE A 327 -11.19 8.82 -17.59
C ILE A 327 -10.88 10.06 -18.43
N ASP A 328 -11.90 10.86 -18.71
CA ASP A 328 -11.85 11.94 -19.71
C ASP A 328 -12.22 13.33 -19.17
N THR A 329 -12.56 13.42 -17.88
CA THR A 329 -13.06 14.59 -17.15
C THR A 329 -14.44 15.13 -17.63
N MET A 330 -15.03 14.59 -18.69
CA MET A 330 -16.15 15.20 -19.44
C MET A 330 -17.27 14.21 -19.78
N ALA A 331 -17.26 12.98 -19.24
CA ALA A 331 -18.27 11.96 -19.50
C ALA A 331 -18.54 11.73 -21.00
N ALA A 332 -17.45 11.57 -21.77
CA ALA A 332 -17.43 11.37 -23.21
C ALA A 332 -18.01 12.52 -24.08
N GLU A 333 -18.24 13.72 -23.53
CA GLU A 333 -18.60 14.90 -24.34
C GLU A 333 -17.47 15.26 -25.33
N TYR A 334 -16.22 15.07 -24.91
CA TYR A 334 -15.03 15.25 -25.72
C TYR A 334 -14.14 13.99 -25.68
N PRO A 335 -13.46 13.65 -26.79
CA PRO A 335 -12.54 12.52 -26.80
C PRO A 335 -11.33 12.80 -25.89
N SER A 336 -10.87 11.77 -25.17
CA SER A 336 -9.67 11.83 -24.35
C SER A 336 -8.43 11.51 -25.17
N TYR A 337 -7.38 12.33 -25.02
CA TYR A 337 -6.05 12.06 -25.57
C TYR A 337 -5.25 11.11 -24.66
N THR A 338 -5.56 11.09 -23.36
CA THR A 338 -4.83 10.32 -22.36
C THR A 338 -5.39 8.91 -22.24
N ASN A 339 -4.53 7.92 -22.05
CA ASN A 339 -4.93 6.56 -21.73
C ASN A 339 -4.94 6.37 -20.21
N TYR A 340 -5.79 7.13 -19.52
CA TYR A 340 -6.10 6.91 -18.12
C TYR A 340 -7.34 6.02 -18.04
N LEU A 341 -7.18 4.79 -17.54
CA LEU A 341 -8.09 3.68 -17.82
C LEU A 341 -8.58 2.97 -16.56
N TYR A 342 -9.78 2.40 -16.63
CA TYR A 342 -10.31 1.42 -15.68
C TYR A 342 -11.07 0.32 -16.42
N CYS A 343 -11.26 -0.83 -15.78
CA CYS A 343 -12.00 -1.95 -16.37
C CYS A 343 -13.46 -1.96 -15.86
N SER A 344 -14.44 -2.33 -16.68
CA SER A 344 -15.82 -2.52 -16.20
C SER A 344 -16.58 -3.55 -17.02
N TYR A 345 -17.43 -4.33 -16.36
CA TYR A 345 -18.40 -5.20 -17.05
C TYR A 345 -19.70 -4.46 -17.43
N ASN A 346 -19.89 -3.23 -16.95
CA ASN A 346 -21.04 -2.37 -17.24
C ASN A 346 -20.81 -1.51 -18.50
N ALA A 347 -20.31 -2.13 -19.56
CA ALA A 347 -19.94 -1.47 -20.80
C ALA A 347 -20.23 -2.38 -22.01
N ALA A 348 -20.19 -1.79 -23.21
CA ALA A 348 -20.47 -2.47 -24.47
C ALA A 348 -19.26 -2.52 -25.42
N GLU A 349 -18.26 -1.66 -25.22
CA GLU A 349 -17.06 -1.56 -26.07
C GLU A 349 -15.86 -1.01 -25.28
N HIS A 350 -14.66 -1.15 -25.83
CA HIS A 350 -13.44 -0.54 -25.31
C HIS A 350 -13.25 0.87 -25.88
N ASP A 351 -12.74 1.80 -25.07
CA ASP A 351 -12.46 3.17 -25.52
C ASP A 351 -11.08 3.30 -26.20
N VAL A 352 -10.26 2.24 -26.13
CA VAL A 352 -8.91 2.21 -26.68
C VAL A 352 -8.68 0.99 -27.58
N ALA A 353 -7.78 1.15 -28.55
CA ALA A 353 -7.26 0.03 -29.32
C ALA A 353 -6.08 -0.63 -28.59
N PHE A 354 -5.87 -1.93 -28.79
CA PHE A 354 -4.81 -2.71 -28.13
C PHE A 354 -3.66 -3.05 -29.10
N THR A 355 -2.84 -2.06 -29.43
CA THR A 355 -1.79 -2.21 -30.46
C THR A 355 -0.36 -2.03 -29.93
N ASP A 356 -0.18 -1.39 -28.78
CA ASP A 356 1.14 -1.01 -28.26
C ASP A 356 1.98 -2.20 -27.76
N LYS A 357 1.33 -3.26 -27.25
CA LYS A 357 1.97 -4.45 -26.66
C LYS A 357 3.07 -4.08 -25.64
N GLY A 358 2.79 -3.07 -24.82
CA GLY A 358 3.75 -2.50 -23.89
C GLY A 358 4.22 -3.46 -22.79
N ILE A 359 5.22 -3.00 -22.04
CA ILE A 359 5.74 -3.68 -20.86
C ILE A 359 4.92 -3.25 -19.66
N MET A 360 4.32 -4.24 -18.99
CA MET A 360 3.51 -4.02 -17.81
C MET A 360 4.40 -3.78 -16.58
N VAL A 361 4.08 -2.77 -15.77
CA VAL A 361 4.72 -2.49 -14.48
C VAL A 361 3.64 -2.52 -13.41
N LEU A 362 3.75 -3.44 -12.46
CA LEU A 362 2.82 -3.53 -11.34
C LEU A 362 3.30 -2.62 -10.20
N GLY A 363 2.42 -1.71 -9.77
CA GLY A 363 2.69 -0.76 -8.69
C GLY A 363 2.59 -1.38 -7.29
N CYS A 364 2.53 -0.52 -6.27
CA CYS A 364 2.63 -0.93 -4.87
C CYS A 364 1.31 -1.23 -4.16
N GLY A 365 0.16 -0.86 -4.72
CA GLY A 365 -1.10 -0.86 -3.99
C GLY A 365 -1.10 0.19 -2.86
N PRO A 366 -1.93 0.02 -1.80
CA PRO A 366 -2.04 1.02 -0.75
C PRO A 366 -0.76 1.09 0.06
N TYR A 367 -0.46 2.29 0.53
CA TYR A 367 0.52 2.41 1.60
C TYR A 367 0.01 1.75 2.88
N HIS A 368 0.92 1.07 3.58
CA HIS A 368 0.70 0.48 4.89
C HIS A 368 2.05 0.33 5.63
N ILE A 369 2.04 -0.16 6.86
CA ILE A 369 3.29 -0.26 7.63
C ILE A 369 4.24 -1.24 6.93
N GLY A 370 5.45 -0.77 6.66
CA GLY A 370 6.50 -1.49 5.92
C GLY A 370 6.38 -1.49 4.40
N SER A 371 5.34 -0.87 3.81
CA SER A 371 5.18 -0.62 2.37
C SER A 371 4.65 0.78 2.11
N SER A 372 5.55 1.71 1.79
CA SER A 372 5.23 3.13 1.60
C SER A 372 5.78 3.65 0.26
N VAL A 373 5.99 4.96 0.15
CA VAL A 373 6.38 5.68 -1.08
C VAL A 373 7.68 5.17 -1.72
N GLU A 374 8.52 4.45 -1.00
CA GLU A 374 9.71 3.79 -1.56
C GLU A 374 9.41 2.93 -2.79
N PHE A 375 8.32 2.17 -2.78
CA PHE A 375 7.95 1.24 -3.85
C PHE A 375 7.26 1.96 -5.01
N ASP A 376 6.59 3.09 -4.73
CA ASP A 376 6.12 3.99 -5.77
C ASP A 376 7.31 4.64 -6.50
N TRP A 377 8.31 5.12 -5.77
CA TRP A 377 9.54 5.66 -6.35
C TRP A 377 10.26 4.63 -7.25
N CYS A 378 10.34 3.37 -6.81
CA CYS A 378 10.92 2.30 -7.63
C CYS A 378 10.08 2.06 -8.90
N SER A 379 8.75 2.02 -8.78
CA SER A 379 7.87 1.83 -9.94
C SER A 379 8.02 2.98 -10.94
N VAL A 380 8.02 4.23 -10.47
CA VAL A 380 8.20 5.44 -11.30
C VAL A 380 9.58 5.48 -11.96
N SER A 381 10.66 5.11 -11.25
CA SER A 381 11.99 5.01 -11.86
C SER A 381 12.01 3.99 -13.00
N ALA A 382 11.39 2.81 -12.81
CA ALA A 382 11.30 1.80 -13.86
C ALA A 382 10.48 2.31 -15.07
N ILE A 383 9.34 2.96 -14.84
CA ILE A 383 8.49 3.55 -15.88
C ILE A 383 9.28 4.59 -16.69
N ARG A 384 9.95 5.54 -16.02
CA ARG A 384 10.75 6.57 -16.68
C ARG A 384 11.93 5.98 -17.45
N CYS A 385 12.54 4.90 -16.96
CA CYS A 385 13.59 4.17 -17.67
C CYS A 385 13.06 3.53 -18.96
N LEU A 386 11.88 2.89 -18.92
CA LEU A 386 11.21 2.35 -20.11
C LEU A 386 10.94 3.45 -21.15
N ASN A 387 10.37 4.57 -20.71
CA ASN A 387 10.09 5.71 -21.58
C ASN A 387 11.38 6.28 -22.22
N ALA A 388 12.47 6.40 -21.44
CA ALA A 388 13.76 6.86 -21.94
C ALA A 388 14.39 5.89 -22.97
N LEU A 389 14.06 4.60 -22.90
CA LEU A 389 14.44 3.59 -23.89
C LEU A 389 13.46 3.51 -25.07
N GLY A 390 12.44 4.37 -25.12
CA GLY A 390 11.41 4.38 -26.16
C GLY A 390 10.48 3.18 -26.12
N MET A 391 10.40 2.48 -24.98
CA MET A 391 9.52 1.32 -24.79
C MET A 391 8.17 1.76 -24.22
N LYS A 392 7.08 1.17 -24.75
CA LYS A 392 5.73 1.45 -24.28
C LYS A 392 5.48 0.86 -22.89
N SER A 393 4.94 1.65 -21.98
CA SER A 393 4.68 1.24 -20.58
C SER A 393 3.18 1.09 -20.29
N ILE A 394 2.82 0.02 -19.57
CA ILE A 394 1.47 -0.24 -19.08
C ILE A 394 1.53 -0.32 -17.55
N VAL A 395 0.98 0.65 -16.84
CA VAL A 395 1.03 0.69 -15.38
C VAL A 395 -0.28 0.19 -14.81
N VAL A 396 -0.21 -0.70 -13.82
CA VAL A 396 -1.38 -1.13 -13.03
C VAL A 396 -1.11 -0.79 -11.56
N ASN A 397 -1.88 0.13 -11.00
CA ASN A 397 -1.84 0.50 -9.58
C ASN A 397 -3.16 1.16 -9.19
N TYR A 398 -3.44 1.26 -7.88
CA TYR A 398 -4.73 1.76 -7.39
C TYR A 398 -4.63 2.66 -6.14
N ASN A 399 -3.42 3.18 -5.86
CA ASN A 399 -3.21 4.10 -4.76
C ASN A 399 -3.33 5.56 -5.28
N PRO A 400 -4.32 6.34 -4.81
CA PRO A 400 -4.57 7.69 -5.32
C PRO A 400 -3.51 8.71 -4.89
N GLU A 401 -2.69 8.40 -3.87
CA GLU A 401 -1.64 9.29 -3.37
C GLU A 401 -0.34 9.26 -4.20
N THR A 402 -0.27 8.39 -5.22
CA THR A 402 0.99 8.01 -5.87
C THR A 402 1.28 8.76 -7.16
N VAL A 403 2.58 8.87 -7.48
CA VAL A 403 3.03 9.40 -8.78
C VAL A 403 2.88 8.33 -9.86
N SER A 404 3.03 7.03 -9.55
CA SER A 404 2.79 5.98 -10.55
C SER A 404 1.35 5.93 -11.07
N THR A 405 0.37 6.50 -10.35
CA THR A 405 -0.99 6.68 -10.84
C THR A 405 -1.23 8.05 -11.45
N ASP A 406 -0.19 8.79 -11.82
CA ASP A 406 -0.31 9.96 -12.69
C ASP A 406 -0.25 9.55 -14.16
N PHE A 407 -1.20 10.02 -14.96
CA PHE A 407 -1.38 9.55 -16.33
C PHE A 407 -0.31 10.08 -17.29
N ASP A 408 0.50 11.05 -16.85
CA ASP A 408 1.62 11.61 -17.60
C ASP A 408 2.94 10.83 -17.43
N GLU A 409 3.01 9.90 -16.49
CA GLU A 409 4.18 9.07 -16.28
C GLU A 409 4.29 7.91 -17.28
N CYS A 410 3.18 7.41 -17.84
CA CYS A 410 3.17 6.20 -18.68
C CYS A 410 2.28 6.31 -19.92
N ASP A 411 2.42 5.36 -20.85
CA ASP A 411 1.59 5.34 -22.07
C ASP A 411 0.16 4.87 -21.81
N ARG A 412 -0.03 3.96 -20.84
CA ARG A 412 -1.32 3.42 -20.41
C ARG A 412 -1.34 3.23 -18.90
N LEU A 413 -2.22 3.95 -18.23
CA LEU A 413 -2.44 3.82 -16.79
C LEU A 413 -3.77 3.10 -16.54
N TYR A 414 -3.71 1.91 -15.97
CA TYR A 414 -4.87 1.20 -15.45
C TYR A 414 -4.98 1.44 -13.94
N PHE A 415 -5.99 2.20 -13.53
CA PHE A 415 -6.33 2.40 -12.12
C PHE A 415 -7.11 1.19 -11.59
N GLU A 416 -6.40 0.08 -11.39
CA GLU A 416 -7.00 -1.24 -11.29
C GLU A 416 -6.35 -2.16 -10.25
N GLU A 417 -7.09 -3.19 -9.86
CA GLU A 417 -6.71 -4.15 -8.82
C GLU A 417 -5.41 -4.89 -9.17
N LEU A 418 -4.51 -4.99 -8.19
CA LEU A 418 -3.35 -5.90 -8.26
C LEU A 418 -3.77 -7.30 -7.80
N SER A 419 -4.71 -7.90 -8.53
CA SER A 419 -5.15 -9.29 -8.34
C SER A 419 -4.75 -10.14 -9.55
N GLN A 420 -4.56 -11.44 -9.35
CA GLN A 420 -4.26 -12.35 -10.47
C GLN A 420 -5.33 -12.26 -11.56
N GLU A 421 -6.61 -12.15 -11.18
CA GLU A 421 -7.72 -12.01 -12.12
C GLU A 421 -7.58 -10.78 -13.01
N ARG A 422 -7.46 -9.60 -12.40
CA ARG A 422 -7.47 -8.32 -13.12
C ARG A 422 -6.18 -8.09 -13.90
N VAL A 423 -5.04 -8.47 -13.33
CA VAL A 423 -3.75 -8.39 -14.03
C VAL A 423 -3.74 -9.29 -15.26
N LEU A 424 -4.31 -10.50 -15.18
CA LEU A 424 -4.43 -11.37 -16.35
C LEU A 424 -5.40 -10.81 -17.40
N ASP A 425 -6.54 -10.23 -16.98
CA ASP A 425 -7.47 -9.58 -17.91
C ASP A 425 -6.75 -8.48 -18.71
N ILE A 426 -6.03 -7.58 -18.04
CA ILE A 426 -5.30 -6.47 -18.67
C ILE A 426 -4.17 -6.99 -19.55
N TYR A 427 -3.35 -7.92 -19.05
CA TYR A 427 -2.21 -8.47 -19.78
C TYR A 427 -2.64 -9.13 -21.10
N GLN A 428 -3.77 -9.85 -21.08
CA GLN A 428 -4.32 -10.53 -22.24
C GLN A 428 -4.96 -9.53 -23.23
N LEU A 429 -5.76 -8.57 -22.74
CA LEU A 429 -6.38 -7.54 -23.58
C LEU A 429 -5.31 -6.70 -24.32
N GLU A 430 -4.30 -6.25 -23.60
CA GLU A 430 -3.20 -5.45 -24.16
C GLU A 430 -2.23 -6.26 -25.03
N SER A 431 -2.31 -7.60 -25.00
CA SER A 431 -1.28 -8.48 -25.54
C SER A 431 0.12 -8.04 -25.09
N ALA A 432 0.23 -7.68 -23.81
CA ALA A 432 1.42 -7.07 -23.23
C ALA A 432 2.64 -7.99 -23.40
N SER A 433 3.79 -7.41 -23.75
CA SER A 433 4.95 -8.22 -24.12
C SER A 433 5.54 -8.93 -22.90
N ASN A 434 5.70 -8.21 -21.79
CA ASN A 434 6.26 -8.70 -20.54
C ASN A 434 5.71 -7.95 -19.33
N CYS A 435 6.02 -8.40 -18.12
CA CYS A 435 5.58 -7.81 -16.86
C CYS A 435 6.73 -7.71 -15.84
N ILE A 436 6.87 -6.55 -15.20
CA ILE A 436 7.82 -6.28 -14.12
C ILE A 436 7.05 -6.32 -12.80
N VAL A 437 7.49 -7.21 -11.89
CA VAL A 437 6.86 -7.45 -10.58
C VAL A 437 7.77 -7.13 -9.40
N SER A 438 9.03 -6.80 -9.66
CA SER A 438 10.10 -6.67 -8.65
C SER A 438 10.27 -5.25 -8.10
N VAL A 439 9.48 -4.27 -8.54
CA VAL A 439 9.63 -2.85 -8.15
C VAL A 439 8.50 -2.30 -7.28
N GLY A 440 7.33 -2.96 -7.27
CA GLY A 440 6.15 -2.53 -6.51
C GLY A 440 6.00 -3.17 -5.12
N GLY A 441 7.08 -3.67 -4.52
CA GLY A 441 7.02 -4.28 -3.18
C GLY A 441 6.36 -5.66 -3.18
N GLN A 442 5.64 -6.01 -2.11
CA GLN A 442 5.24 -7.40 -1.86
C GLN A 442 4.06 -7.88 -2.71
N ILE A 443 3.03 -7.05 -2.91
CA ILE A 443 1.81 -7.43 -3.64
C ILE A 443 2.16 -8.00 -5.03
N PRO A 444 2.91 -7.28 -5.90
CA PRO A 444 3.27 -7.82 -7.20
C PRO A 444 4.26 -8.99 -7.11
N ASN A 445 5.18 -8.99 -6.14
CA ASN A 445 6.16 -10.06 -5.99
C ASN A 445 5.50 -11.41 -5.67
N THR A 446 4.48 -11.43 -4.80
CA THR A 446 3.68 -12.63 -4.50
C THR A 446 2.84 -13.09 -5.69
N LEU A 447 2.50 -12.20 -6.63
CA LEU A 447 1.81 -12.57 -7.87
C LEU A 447 2.74 -13.19 -8.92
N ALA A 448 4.06 -13.11 -8.77
CA ALA A 448 5.03 -13.53 -9.80
C ALA A 448 4.82 -14.98 -10.26
N LEU A 449 4.75 -15.93 -9.32
CA LEU A 449 4.59 -17.35 -9.64
C LEU A 449 3.19 -17.69 -10.18
N PRO A 450 2.08 -17.22 -9.56
CA PRO A 450 0.73 -17.39 -10.13
C PRO A 450 0.58 -16.83 -11.55
N LEU A 451 1.12 -15.64 -11.83
CA LEU A 451 1.06 -15.03 -13.16
C LEU A 451 1.90 -15.81 -14.18
N HIS A 452 3.10 -16.24 -13.80
CA HIS A 452 3.95 -17.04 -14.66
C HIS A 452 3.31 -18.39 -15.04
N LYS A 453 2.70 -19.08 -14.07
CA LYS A 453 1.94 -20.32 -14.33
C LYS A 453 0.76 -20.10 -15.27
N ALA A 454 0.19 -18.89 -15.29
CA ALA A 454 -0.88 -18.50 -16.19
C ALA A 454 -0.39 -17.95 -17.55
N GLY A 455 0.92 -18.03 -17.83
CA GLY A 455 1.51 -17.68 -19.14
C GLY A 455 2.03 -16.24 -19.26
N VAL A 456 2.05 -15.46 -18.17
CA VAL A 456 2.63 -14.11 -18.17
C VAL A 456 4.16 -14.19 -18.24
N ARG A 457 4.76 -13.40 -19.13
CA ARG A 457 6.23 -13.30 -19.26
C ARG A 457 6.78 -12.30 -18.23
N ILE A 458 7.29 -12.82 -17.13
CA ILE A 458 7.90 -12.00 -16.07
C ILE A 458 9.34 -11.63 -16.48
N LEU A 459 9.70 -10.34 -16.41
CA LEU A 459 11.07 -9.87 -16.62
C LEU A 459 11.90 -9.97 -15.35
N GLY A 460 13.20 -10.20 -15.54
CA GLY A 460 14.17 -10.29 -14.45
C GLY A 460 14.26 -11.67 -13.81
N THR A 461 14.44 -11.69 -12.50
CA THR A 461 14.64 -12.92 -11.72
C THR A 461 13.46 -13.87 -11.89
N HIS A 462 13.76 -15.13 -12.22
CA HIS A 462 12.73 -16.12 -12.53
C HIS A 462 11.77 -16.33 -11.34
N PRO A 463 10.44 -16.41 -11.55
CA PRO A 463 9.46 -16.51 -10.45
C PRO A 463 9.66 -17.69 -9.49
N THR A 464 10.21 -18.82 -9.96
CA THR A 464 10.55 -19.94 -9.07
C THR A 464 11.68 -19.60 -8.11
N LYS A 465 12.61 -18.72 -8.51
CA LYS A 465 13.71 -18.26 -7.65
C LYS A 465 13.20 -17.30 -6.58
N ILE A 466 12.23 -16.47 -6.94
CA ILE A 466 11.50 -15.61 -5.98
C ILE A 466 10.85 -16.48 -4.90
N ASP A 467 10.11 -17.52 -5.31
CA ASP A 467 9.49 -18.50 -4.39
C ASP A 467 10.53 -19.25 -3.54
N ASP A 468 11.66 -19.66 -4.13
CA ASP A 468 12.76 -20.30 -3.40
C ASP A 468 13.37 -19.39 -2.30
N ALA A 469 13.35 -18.07 -2.48
CA ALA A 469 13.87 -17.10 -1.52
C ALA A 469 12.85 -16.69 -0.44
N GLU A 470 11.55 -16.67 -0.78
CA GLU A 470 10.48 -16.37 0.19
C GLU A 470 10.18 -17.55 1.12
N ASP A 471 10.34 -18.79 0.65
CA ASP A 471 10.20 -19.99 1.46
C ASP A 471 11.45 -20.21 2.34
N ARG A 472 11.28 -20.08 3.67
CA ARG A 472 12.40 -20.19 4.62
C ARG A 472 13.15 -21.52 4.54
N ALA A 473 12.44 -22.63 4.32
CA ALA A 473 13.06 -23.96 4.30
C ALA A 473 13.86 -24.18 3.02
N LYS A 474 13.34 -23.70 1.88
CA LYS A 474 14.09 -23.70 0.61
C LYS A 474 15.29 -22.76 0.69
N PHE A 475 15.09 -21.53 1.17
CA PHE A 475 16.13 -20.52 1.29
C PHE A 475 17.30 -21.01 2.14
N SER A 476 17.04 -21.55 3.33
CA SER A 476 18.10 -22.10 4.18
C SER A 476 18.89 -23.20 3.51
N ARG A 477 18.22 -24.17 2.88
CA ARG A 477 18.90 -25.29 2.23
C ARG A 477 19.85 -24.78 1.16
N ILE A 478 19.41 -23.77 0.42
CA ILE A 478 20.23 -23.10 -0.58
C ILE A 478 21.44 -22.43 0.06
N LEU A 479 21.28 -21.72 1.19
CA LEU A 479 22.41 -21.12 1.93
C LEU A 479 23.43 -22.17 2.39
N ASP A 480 22.97 -23.32 2.89
CA ASP A 480 23.84 -24.43 3.31
C ASP A 480 24.59 -25.03 2.12
N GLU A 481 23.90 -25.26 0.99
CA GLU A 481 24.50 -25.75 -0.27
C GLU A 481 25.61 -24.82 -0.76
N ILE A 482 25.38 -23.51 -0.67
CA ILE A 482 26.37 -22.51 -1.05
C ILE A 482 27.27 -22.12 0.10
N GLY A 483 27.36 -22.85 1.22
CA GLY A 483 28.30 -22.57 2.30
C GLY A 483 28.25 -21.14 2.85
N VAL A 484 27.05 -20.57 2.97
CA VAL A 484 26.78 -19.25 3.55
C VAL A 484 26.19 -19.42 4.94
N GLY A 485 26.74 -18.70 5.92
CA GLY A 485 26.30 -18.79 7.31
C GLY A 485 24.90 -18.21 7.52
N GLN A 486 24.12 -18.84 8.38
CA GLN A 486 22.81 -18.38 8.86
C GLN A 486 22.65 -18.73 10.34
N ALA A 487 21.77 -18.03 11.06
CA ALA A 487 21.46 -18.37 12.44
C ALA A 487 20.80 -19.76 12.53
N PRO A 488 21.14 -20.59 13.54
CA PRO A 488 20.50 -21.89 13.74
C PRO A 488 18.98 -21.75 13.77
N TRP A 489 18.27 -22.54 12.96
CA TRP A 489 16.81 -22.48 12.86
C TRP A 489 16.19 -23.85 12.62
N ARG A 490 14.89 -23.99 12.87
CA ARG A 490 14.10 -25.18 12.56
C ARG A 490 12.63 -24.82 12.31
N ALA A 491 12.02 -25.43 11.28
CA ALA A 491 10.57 -25.42 11.11
C ALA A 491 9.96 -26.52 11.99
N LEU A 492 8.95 -26.17 12.77
CA LEU A 492 8.45 -26.99 13.87
C LEU A 492 6.93 -27.04 13.80
N THR A 493 6.37 -28.23 14.00
CA THR A 493 4.92 -28.50 13.92
C THR A 493 4.30 -28.79 15.27
N SER A 494 5.11 -28.95 16.31
CA SER A 494 4.64 -29.18 17.67
C SER A 494 5.36 -28.32 18.70
N GLU A 495 4.65 -27.97 19.78
CA GLU A 495 5.23 -27.22 20.91
C GLU A 495 6.43 -27.96 21.53
N LYS A 496 6.33 -29.29 21.63
CA LYS A 496 7.37 -30.13 22.21
C LYS A 496 8.68 -30.02 21.44
N GLU A 497 8.63 -30.17 20.12
CA GLU A 497 9.81 -30.05 19.27
C GLU A 497 10.40 -28.63 19.35
N ALA A 498 9.55 -27.61 19.48
CA ALA A 498 10.00 -26.22 19.61
C ALA A 498 10.77 -25.97 20.91
N LEU A 499 10.31 -26.52 22.02
CA LEU A 499 11.01 -26.44 23.31
C LEU A 499 12.34 -27.22 23.27
N GLU A 500 12.36 -28.42 22.72
CA GLU A 500 13.58 -29.24 22.57
C GLU A 500 14.63 -28.51 21.72
N PHE A 501 14.22 -27.92 20.60
CA PHE A 501 15.12 -27.14 19.76
C PHE A 501 15.64 -25.88 20.47
N ALA A 502 14.77 -25.16 21.20
CA ALA A 502 15.15 -23.97 21.96
C ALA A 502 16.17 -24.29 23.08
N GLU A 503 16.04 -25.44 23.74
CA GLU A 503 17.02 -25.93 24.72
C GLU A 503 18.36 -26.27 24.06
N GLN A 504 18.33 -26.86 22.86
CA GLN A 504 19.55 -27.20 22.11
C GLN A 504 20.34 -25.97 21.66
N VAL A 505 19.67 -24.94 21.12
CA VAL A 505 20.34 -23.72 20.59
C VAL A 505 20.51 -22.61 21.64
N GLY A 506 19.81 -22.72 22.77
CA GLY A 506 19.78 -21.77 23.87
C GLY A 506 18.91 -20.54 23.61
N TYR A 507 18.31 -20.00 24.67
CA TYR A 507 17.56 -18.74 24.64
C TYR A 507 18.50 -17.52 24.55
N PRO A 508 18.03 -16.35 24.05
CA PRO A 508 16.72 -16.11 23.44
C PRO A 508 16.53 -16.77 22.06
N CYS A 509 15.27 -17.01 21.69
CA CYS A 509 14.85 -17.58 20.41
C CYS A 509 13.77 -16.71 19.75
N LEU A 510 13.89 -16.49 18.44
CA LEU A 510 12.95 -15.78 17.60
C LEU A 510 11.88 -16.73 17.05
N VAL A 511 10.61 -16.41 17.28
CA VAL A 511 9.43 -17.11 16.76
C VAL A 511 8.89 -16.34 15.56
N ARG A 512 8.82 -16.96 14.37
CA ARG A 512 8.32 -16.36 13.13
C ARG A 512 7.34 -17.30 12.40
N PRO A 513 6.17 -16.83 11.98
CA PRO A 513 5.34 -17.55 11.02
C PRO A 513 5.88 -17.42 9.59
N SER A 514 5.69 -18.45 8.75
CA SER A 514 6.14 -18.45 7.35
C SER A 514 5.34 -17.46 6.47
N TYR A 515 5.94 -16.96 5.37
CA TYR A 515 5.33 -16.03 4.39
C TYR A 515 4.82 -14.69 4.96
N ILE A 516 5.54 -14.12 5.93
CA ILE A 516 5.20 -12.82 6.53
C ILE A 516 6.21 -11.73 6.16
N LEU A 517 5.69 -10.53 5.87
CA LEU A 517 6.43 -9.28 5.75
C LEU A 517 6.39 -8.43 7.02
N SER A 518 7.41 -7.61 7.21
CA SER A 518 7.44 -6.53 8.22
C SER A 518 7.31 -7.02 9.67
N GLY A 519 7.73 -8.26 9.92
CA GLY A 519 7.74 -8.86 11.25
C GLY A 519 6.38 -9.11 11.91
N SER A 520 5.27 -9.06 11.17
CA SER A 520 3.94 -9.28 11.75
C SER A 520 3.88 -10.60 12.53
N ALA A 521 3.48 -10.58 13.80
CA ALA A 521 3.47 -11.74 14.70
C ALA A 521 4.86 -12.38 15.02
N MET A 522 5.97 -11.69 14.77
CA MET A 522 7.29 -12.11 15.29
C MET A 522 7.46 -11.72 16.77
N ASN A 523 8.07 -12.61 17.55
CA ASN A 523 8.35 -12.40 18.98
C ASN A 523 9.70 -13.02 19.38
N VAL A 524 10.41 -12.44 20.35
CA VAL A 524 11.58 -13.06 21.00
C VAL A 524 11.14 -13.71 22.30
N ALA A 525 11.31 -15.02 22.41
CA ALA A 525 11.19 -15.74 23.67
C ALA A 525 12.55 -15.77 24.38
N TYR A 526 12.59 -15.33 25.64
CA TYR A 526 13.76 -15.40 26.52
C TYR A 526 13.74 -16.65 27.43
N GLY A 527 12.66 -17.42 27.38
CA GLY A 527 12.55 -18.68 28.11
C GLY A 527 11.35 -19.53 27.68
N PRO A 528 11.20 -20.72 28.27
CA PRO A 528 10.19 -21.71 27.85
C PRO A 528 8.75 -21.25 28.08
N GLN A 529 8.48 -20.46 29.12
CA GLN A 529 7.12 -19.95 29.39
C GLN A 529 6.67 -18.96 28.30
N GLU A 530 7.54 -18.02 27.93
CA GLU A 530 7.26 -17.06 26.86
C GLU A 530 7.10 -17.77 25.51
N LEU A 531 7.96 -18.75 25.22
CA LEU A 531 7.89 -19.54 23.99
C LEU A 531 6.52 -20.23 23.84
N ARG A 532 6.01 -20.87 24.89
CA ARG A 532 4.66 -21.48 24.87
C ARG A 532 3.57 -20.46 24.57
N GLY A 533 3.63 -19.30 25.22
CA GLY A 533 2.69 -18.21 24.99
C GLY A 533 2.66 -17.76 23.53
N PHE A 534 3.84 -17.58 22.91
CA PHE A 534 3.95 -17.16 21.52
C PHE A 534 3.55 -18.26 20.52
N LEU A 535 3.83 -19.54 20.80
CA LEU A 535 3.42 -20.65 19.94
C LEU A 535 1.89 -20.79 19.87
N GLY A 536 1.20 -20.64 21.00
CA GLY A 536 -0.27 -20.63 21.02
C GLY A 536 -0.87 -19.50 20.17
N GLN A 537 -0.27 -18.31 20.20
CA GLN A 537 -0.68 -17.18 19.36
C GLN A 537 -0.35 -17.38 17.88
N ALA A 538 0.84 -17.90 17.56
CA ALA A 538 1.29 -18.10 16.18
C ALA A 538 0.46 -19.16 15.45
N ALA A 539 0.08 -20.25 16.13
CA ALA A 539 -0.79 -21.29 15.58
C ALA A 539 -2.19 -20.77 15.22
N ALA A 540 -2.69 -19.76 15.94
CA ALA A 540 -3.97 -19.13 15.64
C ALA A 540 -3.93 -18.20 14.41
N VAL A 541 -2.74 -17.70 14.03
CA VAL A 541 -2.55 -16.77 12.90
C VAL A 541 -2.39 -17.49 11.57
N ASN A 542 -1.81 -18.69 11.55
CA ASN A 542 -1.60 -19.44 10.31
C ASN A 542 -1.71 -20.96 10.56
N ALA A 543 -2.89 -21.52 10.32
CA ALA A 543 -3.16 -22.95 10.52
C ALA A 543 -2.54 -23.85 9.43
N GLU A 544 -2.19 -23.29 8.26
CA GLU A 544 -1.73 -24.07 7.10
C GLU A 544 -0.20 -24.19 7.01
N HIS A 545 0.55 -23.37 7.75
CA HIS A 545 2.01 -23.32 7.65
C HIS A 545 2.73 -23.52 9.01
N PRO A 546 3.87 -24.23 9.02
CA PRO A 546 4.63 -24.47 10.25
C PRO A 546 5.24 -23.18 10.83
N VAL A 547 5.40 -23.16 12.15
CA VAL A 547 6.09 -22.08 12.88
C VAL A 547 7.60 -22.29 12.75
N VAL A 548 8.33 -21.22 12.48
CA VAL A 548 9.80 -21.23 12.40
C VAL A 548 10.39 -20.68 13.69
N LEU A 549 11.30 -21.44 14.30
CA LEU A 549 12.13 -20.97 15.41
C LEU A 549 13.56 -20.72 14.93
N THR A 550 14.14 -19.58 15.29
CA THR A 550 15.53 -19.21 14.96
C THR A 550 16.26 -18.74 16.21
N LYS A 551 17.54 -19.07 16.36
CA LYS A 551 18.37 -18.55 17.44
C LYS A 551 18.49 -17.03 17.33
N PHE A 552 18.10 -16.31 18.38
CA PHE A 552 18.32 -14.87 18.45
C PHE A 552 19.75 -14.63 18.96
N ILE A 553 20.56 -13.94 18.17
CA ILE A 553 21.97 -13.66 18.48
C ILE A 553 22.06 -12.22 19.01
N GLU A 554 22.28 -12.10 20.31
CA GLU A 554 22.35 -10.82 20.99
C GLU A 554 23.61 -10.02 20.60
N ASN A 555 23.58 -8.70 20.82
CA ASN A 555 24.71 -7.79 20.58
C ASN A 555 25.32 -7.85 19.17
N SER A 556 24.53 -8.26 18.18
CA SER A 556 24.95 -8.28 16.78
C SER A 556 24.56 -6.97 16.10
N ARG A 557 25.43 -6.50 15.20
CA ARG A 557 25.09 -5.38 14.30
C ARG A 557 24.25 -5.91 13.15
N GLU A 558 23.37 -5.09 12.63
CA GLU A 558 22.61 -5.40 11.42
C GLU A 558 23.13 -4.55 10.27
N VAL A 559 23.36 -5.20 9.13
CA VAL A 559 23.87 -4.58 7.90
C VAL A 559 22.97 -5.04 6.76
N GLU A 560 22.61 -4.13 5.87
CA GLU A 560 21.85 -4.46 4.66
C GLU A 560 22.65 -4.12 3.40
N CYS A 561 22.52 -4.96 2.38
CA CYS A 561 23.08 -4.76 1.06
C CYS A 561 21.96 -4.64 0.05
N ASP A 562 21.77 -3.46 -0.53
CA ASP A 562 20.94 -3.28 -1.73
C ASP A 562 21.81 -3.49 -2.96
N ALA A 563 21.33 -4.30 -3.91
CA ALA A 563 22.12 -4.66 -5.08
C ALA A 563 21.28 -4.90 -6.33
N VAL A 564 21.95 -4.83 -7.48
CA VAL A 564 21.41 -5.16 -8.79
C VAL A 564 22.32 -6.21 -9.41
N ALA A 565 21.74 -7.29 -9.92
CA ALA A 565 22.48 -8.34 -10.61
C ALA A 565 21.95 -8.58 -12.02
N SER A 566 22.82 -9.08 -12.90
CA SER A 566 22.53 -9.54 -14.26
C SER A 566 23.01 -10.98 -14.41
N ASN A 567 22.09 -11.92 -14.63
CA ASN A 567 22.41 -13.35 -14.73
C ASN A 567 23.27 -13.88 -13.56
N GLY A 568 22.99 -13.37 -12.36
CA GLY A 568 23.70 -13.70 -11.13
C GLY A 568 25.01 -12.94 -10.88
N GLN A 569 25.46 -12.10 -11.82
CA GLN A 569 26.61 -11.21 -11.59
C GLN A 569 26.13 -9.87 -11.03
N VAL A 570 26.68 -9.45 -9.88
CA VAL A 570 26.30 -8.17 -9.25
C VAL A 570 26.95 -7.01 -9.99
N VAL A 571 26.13 -6.11 -10.53
CA VAL A 571 26.55 -4.95 -11.32
C VAL A 571 26.53 -3.64 -10.53
N ALA A 572 25.73 -3.56 -9.47
CA ALA A 572 25.70 -2.43 -8.55
C ALA A 572 25.36 -2.91 -7.14
N HIS A 573 25.98 -2.31 -6.12
CA HIS A 573 25.65 -2.60 -4.73
C HIS A 573 25.91 -1.40 -3.80
N ALA A 574 25.25 -1.40 -2.64
CA ALA A 574 25.50 -0.47 -1.55
C ALA A 574 25.31 -1.16 -0.21
N LEU A 575 26.24 -0.91 0.71
CA LEU A 575 26.18 -1.42 2.08
C LEU A 575 25.71 -0.33 3.02
N CYS A 576 24.67 -0.59 3.81
CA CYS A 576 24.18 0.30 4.85
C CYS A 576 24.29 -0.39 6.22
N GLU A 577 24.72 0.36 7.23
CA GLU A 577 24.79 -0.11 8.61
C GLU A 577 23.63 0.44 9.42
N HIS A 578 23.00 -0.39 10.25
CA HIS A 578 21.98 0.05 11.19
C HIS A 578 22.62 0.69 12.43
N VAL A 579 22.07 1.78 12.97
CA VAL A 579 22.53 2.32 14.26
C VAL A 579 22.13 1.39 15.40
N GLU A 580 20.91 0.88 15.37
CA GLU A 580 20.38 -0.10 16.31
C GLU A 580 21.01 -1.48 16.09
N ASN A 581 21.09 -2.29 17.16
CA ASN A 581 21.49 -3.68 17.05
C ASN A 581 20.37 -4.52 16.44
N ALA A 582 20.73 -5.68 15.90
CA ALA A 582 19.79 -6.66 15.40
C ALA A 582 18.74 -7.02 16.47
N GLY A 583 17.48 -7.03 16.06
CA GLY A 583 16.31 -7.15 16.94
C GLY A 583 15.40 -5.94 16.93
N VAL A 584 15.87 -4.81 16.39
CA VAL A 584 15.02 -3.74 15.87
C VAL A 584 14.82 -3.97 14.38
N HIS A 585 13.57 -4.02 13.92
CA HIS A 585 13.28 -4.30 12.52
C HIS A 585 13.92 -3.27 11.56
N SER A 586 14.43 -3.71 10.40
CA SER A 586 15.11 -2.84 9.42
C SER A 586 14.28 -1.64 8.93
N GLY A 587 12.95 -1.78 8.95
CA GLY A 587 12.02 -0.70 8.66
C GLY A 587 12.03 0.45 9.69
N ASP A 588 12.36 0.13 10.93
CA ASP A 588 12.40 1.01 12.11
C ASP A 588 13.83 1.44 12.47
N ALA A 589 14.83 0.77 11.89
CA ALA A 589 16.23 1.07 12.09
C ALA A 589 16.65 2.36 11.39
N THR A 590 17.56 3.08 12.04
CA THR A 590 18.30 4.19 11.47
C THR A 590 19.44 3.64 10.62
N LEU A 591 19.51 4.00 9.34
CA LEU A 591 20.56 3.55 8.43
C LEU A 591 21.65 4.59 8.26
N VAL A 592 22.88 4.11 8.09
CA VAL A 592 24.08 4.90 7.81
C VAL A 592 24.74 4.39 6.54
N LEU A 593 25.04 5.30 5.62
CA LEU A 593 25.75 5.03 4.37
C LEU A 593 26.87 6.09 4.20
N PRO A 594 28.17 5.70 4.15
CA PRO A 594 28.69 4.34 4.24
C PRO A 594 28.65 3.72 5.65
N PRO A 595 28.84 2.39 5.79
CA PRO A 595 29.01 1.74 7.10
C PRO A 595 30.16 2.38 7.88
N HIS A 596 29.98 2.60 9.17
CA HIS A 596 30.90 3.38 10.00
C HIS A 596 31.70 2.53 10.99
N THR A 597 31.11 1.48 11.57
CA THR A 597 31.77 0.64 12.58
C THR A 597 32.22 -0.72 12.05
N ILE A 598 31.73 -1.09 10.86
CA ILE A 598 32.09 -2.35 10.19
C ILE A 598 33.43 -2.19 9.47
N ASN A 599 34.39 -3.08 9.76
CA ASN A 599 35.71 -3.06 9.11
C ASN A 599 35.67 -3.64 7.68
N GLU A 600 36.75 -3.43 6.93
CA GLU A 600 36.84 -3.87 5.52
C GLU A 600 36.80 -5.39 5.33
N ASP A 601 37.30 -6.17 6.29
CA ASP A 601 37.27 -7.63 6.21
C ASP A 601 35.83 -8.16 6.27
N VAL A 602 35.00 -7.61 7.15
CA VAL A 602 33.58 -7.93 7.23
C VAL A 602 32.83 -7.44 5.99
N LYS A 603 33.12 -6.22 5.51
CA LYS A 603 32.53 -5.73 4.25
C LYS A 603 32.88 -6.66 3.07
N ALA A 604 34.11 -7.17 3.02
CA ALA A 604 34.53 -8.12 2.00
C ALA A 604 33.79 -9.47 2.11
N GLN A 605 33.60 -9.99 3.33
CA GLN A 605 32.78 -11.19 3.57
C GLN A 605 31.33 -10.98 3.11
N ILE A 606 30.73 -9.83 3.42
CA ILE A 606 29.36 -9.50 2.97
C ILE A 606 29.30 -9.50 1.45
N ARG A 607 30.25 -8.82 0.77
CA ARG A 607 30.30 -8.80 -0.71
C ARG A 607 30.43 -10.20 -1.32
N ASP A 608 31.27 -11.07 -0.76
CA ASP A 608 31.39 -12.47 -1.20
C ASP A 608 30.06 -13.22 -1.07
N VAL A 609 29.40 -13.11 0.09
CA VAL A 609 28.10 -13.75 0.32
C VAL A 609 27.04 -13.23 -0.65
N VAL A 610 26.95 -11.92 -0.86
CA VAL A 610 26.02 -11.31 -1.82
C VAL A 610 26.25 -11.83 -3.23
N LYS A 611 27.52 -11.98 -3.66
CA LYS A 611 27.87 -12.55 -4.96
C LYS A 611 27.41 -14.01 -5.09
N ARG A 612 27.68 -14.85 -4.09
CA ARG A 612 27.29 -16.27 -4.10
C ARG A 612 25.77 -16.44 -4.13
N ILE A 613 25.04 -15.60 -3.39
CA ILE A 613 23.57 -15.56 -3.43
C ILE A 613 23.09 -15.15 -4.82
N ALA A 614 23.64 -14.07 -5.40
CA ALA A 614 23.26 -13.61 -6.73
C ALA A 614 23.46 -14.70 -7.79
N GLU A 615 24.61 -15.36 -7.79
CA GLU A 615 24.93 -16.46 -8.70
C GLU A 615 23.95 -17.64 -8.53
N ARG A 616 23.69 -18.06 -7.28
CA ARG A 616 22.86 -19.24 -6.98
C ARG A 616 21.38 -19.07 -7.31
N PHE A 617 20.86 -17.86 -7.14
CA PHE A 617 19.50 -17.51 -7.55
C PHE A 617 19.43 -17.05 -9.01
N SER A 618 20.57 -16.91 -9.69
CA SER A 618 20.67 -16.38 -11.05
C SER A 618 19.93 -15.05 -11.18
N ILE A 619 20.14 -14.17 -10.19
CA ILE A 619 19.38 -12.93 -10.03
C ILE A 619 19.57 -12.03 -11.25
N THR A 620 18.47 -11.51 -11.77
CA THR A 620 18.45 -10.50 -12.84
C THR A 620 17.48 -9.38 -12.45
N GLY A 621 18.00 -8.22 -12.05
CA GLY A 621 17.22 -7.11 -11.50
C GLY A 621 17.59 -6.78 -10.06
N PRO A 622 16.70 -6.09 -9.32
CA PRO A 622 17.01 -5.59 -7.98
C PRO A 622 16.81 -6.67 -6.92
N PHE A 623 17.66 -6.67 -5.90
CA PHE A 623 17.50 -7.50 -4.72
C PHE A 623 18.13 -6.84 -3.48
N ASN A 624 17.80 -7.37 -2.31
CA ASN A 624 18.36 -6.94 -1.03
C ASN A 624 18.68 -8.15 -0.14
N THR A 625 19.80 -8.10 0.56
CA THR A 625 20.17 -9.10 1.56
C THR A 625 20.48 -8.43 2.89
N GLN A 626 19.94 -8.99 3.97
CA GLN A 626 20.15 -8.51 5.34
C GLN A 626 21.07 -9.47 6.11
N PHE A 627 21.95 -8.91 6.92
CA PHE A 627 23.01 -9.62 7.60
C PHE A 627 23.07 -9.30 9.10
N LEU A 628 23.39 -10.30 9.89
CA LEU A 628 23.93 -10.15 11.24
C LEU A 628 25.45 -10.15 11.16
N VAL A 629 26.07 -9.18 11.82
CA VAL A 629 27.51 -9.20 12.12
C VAL A 629 27.66 -9.44 13.62
N THR A 630 28.14 -10.63 13.99
CA THR A 630 28.30 -11.01 15.40
C THR A 630 29.47 -10.26 16.04
N PRO A 631 29.57 -10.21 17.39
CA PRO A 631 30.74 -9.65 18.07
C PRO A 631 32.08 -10.27 17.61
N GLU A 632 32.06 -11.55 17.25
CA GLU A 632 33.20 -12.29 16.70
C GLU A 632 33.45 -12.02 15.20
N GLN A 633 32.83 -10.97 14.64
CA GLN A 633 32.98 -10.53 13.25
C GLN A 633 32.54 -11.59 12.22
N LYS A 634 31.60 -12.47 12.59
CA LYS A 634 31.00 -13.45 11.66
C LYS A 634 29.80 -12.85 10.96
N VAL A 635 29.71 -13.06 9.65
CA VAL A 635 28.58 -12.64 8.82
C VAL A 635 27.57 -13.78 8.69
N LEU A 636 26.33 -13.54 9.10
CA LEU A 636 25.22 -14.48 8.98
C LEU A 636 24.07 -13.84 8.23
N VAL A 637 23.47 -14.56 7.28
CA VAL A 637 22.32 -14.06 6.51
C VAL A 637 21.03 -14.17 7.33
N ILE A 638 20.24 -13.10 7.32
CA ILE A 638 18.89 -13.05 7.92
C ILE A 638 17.87 -13.50 6.88
N GLU A 639 17.82 -12.78 5.76
CA GLU A 639 16.93 -13.02 4.63
C GLU A 639 17.48 -12.37 3.34
N THR A 640 16.95 -12.79 2.19
CA THR A 640 17.18 -12.15 0.89
C THR A 640 15.84 -11.91 0.20
N ASN A 641 15.60 -10.66 -0.15
CA ASN A 641 14.42 -10.21 -0.88
C ASN A 641 14.78 -10.07 -2.35
N LEU A 642 14.24 -10.92 -3.23
CA LEU A 642 14.48 -10.89 -4.69
C LEU A 642 13.63 -9.84 -5.42
N ARG A 643 13.65 -8.62 -4.88
CA ARG A 643 12.93 -7.44 -5.37
C ARG A 643 13.61 -6.17 -4.84
N ALA A 644 13.18 -5.01 -5.32
CA ALA A 644 13.52 -3.73 -4.74
C ALA A 644 13.19 -3.72 -3.23
N SER A 645 14.10 -3.12 -2.46
CA SER A 645 13.90 -2.87 -1.03
C SER A 645 13.45 -1.43 -0.80
N ARG A 646 13.02 -1.16 0.41
CA ARG A 646 12.65 0.18 0.86
C ARG A 646 13.81 1.18 0.94
N SER A 647 15.05 0.69 0.95
CA SER A 647 16.26 1.53 1.03
C SER A 647 16.79 1.94 -0.34
N PHE A 648 16.31 1.35 -1.45
CA PHE A 648 16.71 1.70 -2.82
C PHE A 648 16.63 3.21 -3.12
N PRO A 649 15.57 3.96 -2.75
CA PRO A 649 15.54 5.41 -2.97
C PRO A 649 16.61 6.15 -2.16
N PHE A 650 16.86 5.72 -0.92
CA PHE A 650 17.89 6.31 -0.05
C PHE A 650 19.29 6.06 -0.59
N VAL A 651 19.59 4.81 -0.93
CA VAL A 651 20.85 4.39 -1.55
C VAL A 651 21.07 5.14 -2.87
N SER A 652 20.07 5.14 -3.76
CA SER A 652 20.20 5.77 -5.08
C SER A 652 20.46 7.28 -4.98
N LYS A 653 19.75 7.98 -4.08
CA LYS A 653 19.95 9.42 -3.86
C LYS A 653 21.30 9.73 -3.19
N THR A 654 21.75 8.88 -2.27
CA THR A 654 23.02 9.08 -1.56
C THR A 654 24.21 8.86 -2.49
N LEU A 655 24.14 7.84 -3.35
CA LEU A 655 25.20 7.52 -4.29
C LEU A 655 25.13 8.31 -5.60
N GLY A 656 23.99 8.95 -5.89
CA GLY A 656 23.80 9.68 -7.15
C GLY A 656 23.58 8.77 -8.36
N THR A 657 23.29 7.48 -8.15
CA THR A 657 23.07 6.48 -9.19
C THR A 657 21.71 5.82 -8.99
N ASP A 658 20.86 5.83 -10.01
CA ASP A 658 19.56 5.19 -9.96
C ASP A 658 19.69 3.66 -10.12
N PHE A 659 19.58 2.95 -9.00
CA PHE A 659 19.67 1.49 -8.98
C PHE A 659 18.48 0.82 -9.69
N ILE A 660 17.29 1.45 -9.68
CA ILE A 660 16.12 0.87 -10.32
C ILE A 660 16.16 1.07 -11.83
N ALA A 661 16.64 2.21 -12.31
CA ALA A 661 16.90 2.39 -13.73
C ALA A 661 17.94 1.37 -14.25
N THR A 662 19.00 1.13 -13.46
CA THR A 662 20.00 0.08 -13.73
C THR A 662 19.38 -1.31 -13.77
N ALA A 663 18.59 -1.65 -12.75
CA ALA A 663 17.90 -2.93 -12.67
C ALA A 663 16.91 -3.13 -13.84
N THR A 664 16.20 -2.07 -14.24
CA THR A 664 15.27 -2.10 -15.37
C THR A 664 16.00 -2.41 -16.67
N LYS A 665 17.14 -1.75 -16.95
CA LYS A 665 17.99 -2.06 -18.11
C LYS A 665 18.43 -3.52 -18.13
N VAL A 666 18.92 -4.02 -17.00
CA VAL A 666 19.36 -5.41 -16.87
C VAL A 666 18.21 -6.41 -17.09
N MET A 667 17.03 -6.16 -16.53
CA MET A 667 15.83 -6.98 -16.76
C MET A 667 15.40 -7.02 -18.23
N LEU A 668 15.73 -5.99 -19.01
CA LEU A 668 15.46 -5.88 -20.45
C LEU A 668 16.60 -6.46 -21.31
N GLY A 669 17.70 -6.92 -20.72
CA GLY A 669 18.90 -7.34 -21.45
C GLY A 669 19.69 -6.18 -22.06
N VAL A 670 19.47 -4.95 -21.59
CA VAL A 670 20.23 -3.75 -21.98
C VAL A 670 21.41 -3.60 -21.01
N GLU A 671 22.62 -3.45 -21.56
CA GLU A 671 23.80 -3.20 -20.73
C GLU A 671 23.72 -1.81 -20.07
N PRO A 672 23.83 -1.71 -18.73
CA PRO A 672 23.87 -0.43 -18.06
C PRO A 672 25.25 0.22 -18.22
N ASP A 673 25.32 1.56 -18.19
CA ASP A 673 26.59 2.29 -18.26
C ASP A 673 27.40 2.03 -16.99
N GLN A 674 28.49 1.27 -17.11
CA GLN A 674 29.30 0.84 -15.97
C GLN A 674 30.14 1.95 -15.33
N LYS A 675 30.32 3.11 -15.99
CA LYS A 675 31.21 4.16 -15.49
C LYS A 675 30.77 4.77 -14.16
N ASP A 676 29.47 4.75 -13.90
CA ASP A 676 28.83 5.31 -12.71
C ASP A 676 28.24 4.23 -11.78
N LEU A 677 28.50 2.94 -12.06
CA LEU A 677 28.01 1.83 -11.23
C LEU A 677 28.99 1.45 -10.13
N TYR A 678 28.40 1.16 -8.98
CA TYR A 678 29.09 0.71 -7.78
C TYR A 678 29.27 -0.82 -7.84
N THR A 679 30.16 -1.27 -8.71
CA THR A 679 30.46 -2.71 -8.93
C THR A 679 31.17 -3.34 -7.73
N MET A 680 31.20 -4.69 -7.66
CA MET A 680 31.94 -5.41 -6.62
C MET A 680 33.46 -5.18 -6.70
N GLU A 681 33.99 -4.97 -7.90
CA GLU A 681 35.42 -4.74 -8.18
C GLU A 681 35.86 -3.29 -7.89
N ASN A 682 34.90 -2.36 -7.85
CA ASN A 682 35.11 -0.96 -7.54
C ASN A 682 34.07 -0.47 -6.51
N PRO A 683 34.11 -0.98 -5.27
CA PRO A 683 33.22 -0.53 -4.22
C PRO A 683 33.56 0.93 -3.92
N ARG A 684 32.64 1.84 -4.26
CA ARG A 684 32.78 3.26 -3.94
C ARG A 684 31.85 3.60 -2.78
N GLU A 685 32.38 4.29 -1.79
CA GLU A 685 31.59 4.88 -0.72
C GLU A 685 31.43 6.39 -0.98
N PRO A 686 30.36 7.03 -0.46
CA PRO A 686 30.27 8.48 -0.44
C PRO A 686 31.54 9.11 0.15
N VAL A 687 32.21 9.98 -0.61
CA VAL A 687 33.42 10.69 -0.17
C VAL A 687 33.05 12.08 0.31
N GLY A 688 33.45 12.43 1.54
CA GLY A 688 33.27 13.76 2.11
C GLY A 688 31.90 14.03 2.72
N PHE A 689 30.98 13.05 2.71
CA PHE A 689 29.69 13.15 3.40
C PHE A 689 29.16 11.77 3.81
N VAL A 690 28.20 11.77 4.73
CA VAL A 690 27.46 10.59 5.21
C VAL A 690 25.97 10.85 4.99
N GLY A 691 25.27 9.86 4.45
CA GLY A 691 23.81 9.81 4.41
C GLY A 691 23.27 9.05 5.62
N ILE A 692 22.28 9.61 6.30
CA ILE A 692 21.57 8.93 7.38
C ILE A 692 20.06 8.96 7.12
N LYS A 693 19.44 7.79 7.18
CA LYS A 693 17.98 7.61 7.11
C LYS A 693 17.44 7.30 8.50
N VAL A 694 16.59 8.16 9.06
CA VAL A 694 15.95 7.97 10.38
C VAL A 694 14.45 7.74 10.21
N ARG A 695 13.86 6.96 11.14
CA ARG A 695 12.41 6.77 11.23
C ARG A 695 11.68 8.00 11.78
N LEU A 696 10.46 8.24 11.31
CA LEU A 696 9.52 9.16 11.95
C LEU A 696 8.56 8.36 12.83
N HIS A 697 8.45 8.69 14.13
CA HIS A 697 7.49 8.01 15.01
C HIS A 697 6.05 8.36 14.62
N VAL A 698 5.20 7.34 14.51
CA VAL A 698 3.75 7.51 14.33
C VAL A 698 3.13 8.11 15.60
N GLN A 699 2.42 9.22 15.43
CA GLN A 699 1.83 10.01 16.52
C GLN A 699 0.74 9.26 17.31
N LEU A 700 0.14 8.20 16.72
CA LEU A 700 -0.88 7.35 17.34
C LEU A 700 -0.43 6.68 18.65
N ALA A 701 0.84 6.27 18.75
CA ALA A 701 1.37 5.70 19.98
C ALA A 701 1.45 6.75 21.10
N ALA A 702 1.90 7.97 20.76
CA ALA A 702 2.15 9.02 21.74
C ALA A 702 0.87 9.68 22.30
N SER A 703 -0.21 9.78 21.51
CA SER A 703 -1.42 10.52 21.91
C SER A 703 -2.35 9.76 22.88
N GLU A 704 -2.27 8.44 22.94
CA GLU A 704 -3.18 7.60 23.75
C GLU A 704 -2.46 6.85 24.89
N GLY A 705 -1.25 7.28 25.26
CA GLY A 705 -0.51 6.74 26.41
C GLY A 705 0.20 5.41 26.17
N GLY A 706 0.24 4.93 24.92
CA GLY A 706 1.01 3.76 24.52
C GLY A 706 2.46 4.12 24.22
N GLY A 707 3.39 3.83 25.13
CA GLY A 707 4.80 3.78 24.72
C GLY A 707 4.97 2.79 23.57
N SER A 708 5.57 3.20 22.45
CA SER A 708 6.02 2.30 21.37
C SER A 708 7.52 2.06 21.57
N PRO A 709 7.93 1.04 22.34
CA PRO A 709 9.31 0.59 22.30
C PRO A 709 9.60 0.08 20.88
N ALA A 710 10.81 0.31 20.36
CA ALA A 710 11.22 -0.32 19.11
C ALA A 710 11.13 -1.85 19.26
N THR A 711 10.41 -2.52 18.35
CA THR A 711 10.19 -3.98 18.41
C THR A 711 10.76 -4.68 17.17
N LEU A 712 10.57 -6.01 17.13
CA LEU A 712 10.81 -6.84 15.95
C LEU A 712 9.83 -6.58 14.80
N ARG A 713 8.77 -5.79 15.03
CA ARG A 713 7.76 -5.48 14.03
C ARG A 713 8.04 -4.08 13.50
N ASP A 714 7.89 -3.92 12.19
CA ASP A 714 7.75 -2.57 11.64
C ASP A 714 6.47 -1.97 12.20
N GLU A 715 6.57 -0.76 12.78
CA GLU A 715 5.45 0.01 13.31
C GLU A 715 5.31 1.37 12.58
N GLN A 716 6.06 1.61 11.50
CA GLN A 716 6.28 2.98 10.98
C GLN A 716 5.85 3.19 9.52
N HIS A 717 5.43 4.43 9.25
CA HIS A 717 4.95 4.87 7.93
C HIS A 717 5.90 5.74 7.14
N ARG A 718 6.79 6.46 7.83
CA ARG A 718 7.50 7.61 7.25
C ARG A 718 8.96 7.61 7.69
N ARG A 719 9.81 8.11 6.79
CA ARG A 719 11.26 8.17 6.99
C ARG A 719 11.79 9.49 6.45
N VAL A 720 12.89 9.94 7.02
CA VAL A 720 13.63 11.12 6.56
C VAL A 720 15.07 10.73 6.31
N ALA A 721 15.69 11.34 5.31
CA ALA A 721 17.12 11.20 5.07
C ALA A 721 17.80 12.57 5.07
N CYS A 722 18.95 12.66 5.72
CA CYS A 722 19.77 13.87 5.74
C CYS A 722 21.24 13.55 5.48
N TYR A 723 21.97 14.58 5.08
CA TYR A 723 23.38 14.48 4.74
C TYR A 723 24.22 15.46 5.56
N GLY A 724 25.42 15.02 5.93
CA GLY A 724 26.37 15.82 6.69
C GLY A 724 27.80 15.48 6.33
N SER A 725 28.74 16.38 6.60
CA SER A 725 30.18 16.15 6.41
C SER A 725 30.74 15.05 7.31
N ASN A 726 30.01 14.67 8.35
CA ASN A 726 30.32 13.57 9.25
C ASN A 726 29.03 12.95 9.82
N LEU A 727 29.18 11.80 10.48
CA LEU A 727 28.10 11.03 11.08
C LEU A 727 27.21 11.89 12.00
N TYR A 728 27.80 12.64 12.93
CA TYR A 728 27.06 13.42 13.92
C TYR A 728 26.19 14.51 13.30
N THR A 729 26.73 15.22 12.30
CA THR A 729 26.01 16.28 11.59
C THR A 729 24.83 15.71 10.80
N ALA A 730 25.06 14.59 10.09
CA ALA A 730 24.00 13.91 9.36
C ALA A 730 22.91 13.40 10.32
N PHE A 731 23.30 12.84 11.46
CA PHE A 731 22.40 12.25 12.45
C PHE A 731 21.53 13.31 13.12
N LEU A 732 22.12 14.42 13.57
CA LEU A 732 21.37 15.51 14.18
C LEU A 732 20.37 16.14 13.22
N LYS A 733 20.76 16.36 11.95
CA LYS A 733 19.85 16.86 10.92
C LYS A 733 18.70 15.88 10.66
N ALA A 734 19.01 14.60 10.57
CA ALA A 734 18.00 13.57 10.35
C ALA A 734 17.02 13.52 11.54
N LEU A 735 17.54 13.53 12.77
CA LEU A 735 16.75 13.53 13.99
C LEU A 735 15.86 14.78 14.11
N GLN A 736 16.40 15.98 13.89
CA GLN A 736 15.62 17.23 13.85
C GLN A 736 14.50 17.18 12.79
N SER A 737 14.76 16.55 11.64
CA SER A 737 13.76 16.38 10.58
C SER A 737 12.61 15.44 10.95
N THR A 738 12.78 14.62 12.00
CA THR A 738 11.69 13.80 12.56
C THR A 738 10.75 14.57 13.49
N GLY A 739 10.99 15.87 13.72
CA GLY A 739 10.28 16.65 14.73
C GLY A 739 10.85 16.51 16.15
N PHE A 740 11.99 15.83 16.31
CA PHE A 740 12.70 15.80 17.58
C PHE A 740 13.12 17.21 18.00
N SER A 741 12.70 17.62 19.19
CA SER A 741 13.09 18.90 19.79
C SER A 741 14.22 18.69 20.81
N GLU A 742 15.34 19.38 20.61
CA GLU A 742 16.42 19.41 21.60
C GLU A 742 15.95 19.99 22.94
N CYS A 743 16.51 19.48 24.04
CA CYS A 743 16.23 19.99 25.38
C CYS A 743 16.77 21.42 25.53
N ARG A 744 15.87 22.42 25.49
CA ARG A 744 16.22 23.85 25.64
C ARG A 744 16.21 24.35 27.09
N LEU A 745 16.27 23.45 28.08
CA LEU A 745 16.33 23.85 29.49
C LEU A 745 17.67 24.53 29.80
N ARG A 746 17.63 25.61 30.62
CA ARG A 746 18.83 26.35 31.06
C ARG A 746 19.85 25.48 31.80
N ALA A 747 19.40 24.36 32.38
CA ALA A 747 20.22 23.23 32.78
C ALA A 747 19.61 21.97 32.14
N PRO A 748 20.31 21.26 31.24
CA PRO A 748 19.75 20.07 30.60
C PRO A 748 19.52 18.99 31.66
N ALA A 749 18.25 18.67 31.92
CA ALA A 749 17.87 17.54 32.76
C ALA A 749 17.48 16.36 31.86
N PHE A 750 18.14 15.23 32.05
CA PHE A 750 17.80 13.97 31.37
C PHE A 750 17.18 13.02 32.40
N LEU A 751 16.00 12.48 32.09
CA LEU A 751 15.43 11.38 32.85
C LEU A 751 16.00 10.07 32.30
N LEU A 752 16.88 9.43 33.07
CA LEU A 752 17.39 8.10 32.73
C LEU A 752 16.62 7.04 33.53
N ALA A 753 15.86 6.20 32.85
CA ALA A 753 15.18 5.07 33.45
C ALA A 753 15.54 3.80 32.66
N CYS A 754 16.42 2.98 33.22
CA CYS A 754 16.83 1.72 32.62
C CYS A 754 16.07 0.56 33.29
N ARG A 755 15.47 -0.34 32.49
CA ARG A 755 14.94 -1.60 33.04
C ARG A 755 16.11 -2.41 33.62
N LYS A 756 15.92 -2.95 34.83
CA LYS A 756 16.93 -3.66 35.67
C LYS A 756 17.78 -4.74 34.97
N ASN A 757 17.39 -5.24 33.81
CA ASN A 757 18.12 -6.29 33.09
C ASN A 757 19.16 -5.76 32.08
N PHE A 758 19.22 -4.45 31.83
CA PHE A 758 20.33 -3.84 31.09
C PHE A 758 21.35 -3.31 32.12
N ARG A 759 22.38 -4.11 32.41
CA ARG A 759 23.57 -3.60 33.09
C ARG A 759 24.26 -2.61 32.15
N LEU A 760 24.14 -1.33 32.45
CA LEU A 760 25.13 -0.36 32.03
C LEU A 760 26.35 -0.59 32.93
N ASP A 761 27.41 -1.18 32.38
CA ASP A 761 28.75 -1.00 32.95
C ASP A 761 29.15 0.44 32.59
N CYS A 762 28.74 1.38 33.44
CA CYS A 762 29.20 2.78 33.41
C CYS A 762 30.59 2.90 34.04
#